data_AF-A0A353PDG5-F1
#
_entry.id   AF-A0A353PDG5-F1
#
_cell.length_a   1.000
_cell.length_b   1.000
_cell.length_c   1.000
_cell.angle_alpha   90.00
_cell.angle_beta   90.00
_cell.angle_gamma   90.00
#
_symmetry.space_group_name_H-M   'P 1'
#
loop_
_entity.id
_entity.type
_entity.pdbx_description
1 polymer ?
#
loop_
_entity_poly.entity_id
_entity_poly.type
_entity_poly.pdbx_seq_one_letter_code
_entity_poly.pdbx_strand_id
1 'polypeptide(L)'
;MARNQWAGWIIGLGSGLLSVNAFASELSLTRLGEYRTGLFDEGAAEISAYDAKSQRLFISNANDNTIDILDLSNPAMPSRVSRIDLSRYGAGVNSVAADRGRIAVAVEHADRTLPGKAVFFDTQGVFQAAVQVGALPDMLTFTPDGRFVLVANEGEPNDAYTVDPEGSISIISVPTDLRRLTQAHVKTADFRAFNTSLPAGVRIFGPGATPAQDLEPEYITVSPDSRTAWITLQENNAIAELDLRMARVTAIHPLGSKDHSGHPRLSTHVLPEPLLGITGAGDALRLGGFSGLFFEGWKGNRMVFVTHSDRGPNAEPRDVDQDGVDERPFPLPDFQPELVRFTLDPKRGSVQILQRIGLTRQDGRTPLTGLPNVSGQDGLALADEEPVDLRGHALALDPWGADLEGVVRTADGHYWMGDEYRPSLYEFDARGRLVNRYIPSGAGAAGAGGTEALPVVYNQRRANRGFEAIAHADGKIYAFMQSPLDNPDVANDANSKASRNVRILAFDLATRQMAGEYLYILEGGSSDKIGDAVALGGGRFLLIERDSATGVNARKALYRIDLNAATDLSTLDPGIVGPGGTLESMDADGLNDAGIKPVRKELYLDLAAAGYTFADKPEGLALVDGETLAIVNDNDFGLSGAFDPATGKLTPNPAPQASTLALIRRAPGGLDASDRDDRIDIRPWPVKGLYQPDTIASYQIRGRVYLVTANEGDARDYDGFSEEVRVRDLSLDPTAFPNAADLQKNAALGRLRVTNTLGDSDGDGDQDELYAFGGRSFSIWSSRGQQVYDSGDFMEAQVAAELPEAFNSTNDENDSFDSRSDDKGPEPEGLAIGEIAGRQYAFVGLERVGGLMMFDITSPFEVSFAGYHNDRNFNGDPERDTAGDLGPEGVLFIPAQDSPTRQPLLVVTHEISGSTVIYQVSSSPALP
;
A
#
# COMPACT_ATOMS: atom_id res chain seq x y z
N MET A 1 -42.53 35.71 42.17
CA MET A 1 -43.75 34.91 41.85
C MET A 1 -43.29 33.83 40.88
N ALA A 2 -42.84 32.66 41.37
CA ALA A 2 -43.62 31.41 41.54
C ALA A 2 -44.26 30.97 40.20
N ARG A 3 -44.00 29.81 39.58
CA ARG A 3 -43.73 28.41 40.04
C ARG A 3 -42.89 27.70 38.93
N ASN A 4 -41.89 26.83 39.20
CA ASN A 4 -41.97 25.38 39.51
C ASN A 4 -42.94 24.61 38.55
N GLN A 5 -42.61 23.50 37.86
CA GLN A 5 -41.82 22.34 38.28
C GLN A 5 -41.78 21.18 37.21
N TRP A 6 -40.72 20.34 37.23
CA TRP A 6 -40.54 18.90 36.85
C TRP A 6 -40.56 18.37 35.38
N ALA A 7 -39.35 17.92 34.95
CA ALA A 7 -38.90 16.57 34.53
C ALA A 7 -39.53 15.77 33.37
N GLY A 8 -38.66 15.24 32.50
CA GLY A 8 -38.91 14.09 31.62
C GLY A 8 -37.77 13.83 30.62
N TRP A 9 -36.97 12.79 30.85
CA TRP A 9 -35.91 12.27 29.98
C TRP A 9 -36.49 11.56 28.75
N ILE A 10 -35.91 11.76 27.56
CA ILE A 10 -35.78 10.72 26.51
C ILE A 10 -34.38 10.84 25.90
N ILE A 11 -33.66 9.73 25.97
CA ILE A 11 -32.36 9.46 25.36
C ILE A 11 -32.60 9.21 23.87
N GLY A 12 -31.95 9.99 23.00
CA GLY A 12 -31.76 9.68 21.58
C GLY A 12 -30.27 9.40 21.37
N LEU A 13 -29.95 8.15 21.03
CA LEU A 13 -28.61 7.69 20.66
C LEU A 13 -28.11 8.47 19.45
N GLY A 14 -27.14 9.36 19.64
CA GLY A 14 -26.40 10.02 18.58
C GLY A 14 -25.20 9.16 18.20
N SER A 15 -25.22 8.67 16.97
CA SER A 15 -24.12 8.07 16.23
C SER A 15 -22.83 8.89 16.37
N GLY A 16 -21.82 8.30 17.01
CA GLY A 16 -20.47 8.87 17.07
C GLY A 16 -19.79 8.70 15.72
N LEU A 17 -19.82 9.77 14.92
CA LEU A 17 -19.02 9.92 13.71
C LEU A 17 -17.53 9.69 14.02
N LEU A 18 -16.92 8.75 13.30
CA LEU A 18 -15.49 8.63 13.15
C LEU A 18 -14.98 9.95 12.53
N SER A 19 -14.27 10.77 13.29
CA SER A 19 -13.51 11.88 12.71
C SER A 19 -12.26 11.28 12.05
N VAL A 20 -12.37 10.98 10.76
CA VAL A 20 -11.20 10.83 9.89
C VAL A 20 -10.46 12.17 9.95
N ASN A 21 -9.19 12.16 10.34
CA ASN A 21 -8.36 13.36 10.20
C ASN A 21 -8.26 13.63 8.70
N ALA A 22 -9.03 14.58 8.20
CA ALA A 22 -8.90 15.09 6.83
C ALA A 22 -7.45 15.54 6.64
N PHE A 23 -6.71 14.88 5.75
CA PHE A 23 -5.41 15.35 5.33
C PHE A 23 -5.60 16.76 4.75
N ALA A 24 -4.89 17.76 5.28
CA ALA A 24 -4.94 19.10 4.72
C ALA A 24 -4.44 19.05 3.27
N SER A 25 -5.23 19.53 2.32
CA SER A 25 -4.88 19.51 0.90
C SER A 25 -3.63 20.36 0.63
N GLU A 26 -2.68 19.78 -0.10
CA GLU A 26 -1.44 20.45 -0.48
C GLU A 26 -1.69 21.42 -1.65
N LEU A 27 -2.49 20.98 -2.62
CA LEU A 27 -2.99 21.77 -3.74
C LEU A 27 -4.45 22.16 -3.53
N SER A 28 -4.81 23.31 -4.06
CA SER A 28 -6.19 23.78 -4.14
C SER A 28 -6.49 24.27 -5.55
N LEU A 29 -7.69 23.96 -6.04
CA LEU A 29 -8.21 24.47 -7.31
C LEU A 29 -9.18 25.61 -7.01
N THR A 30 -8.95 26.76 -7.64
CA THR A 30 -9.86 27.91 -7.58
C THR A 30 -10.50 28.09 -8.94
N ARG A 31 -11.82 27.88 -9.02
CA ARG A 31 -12.60 28.12 -10.23
C ARG A 31 -12.51 29.59 -10.65
N LEU A 32 -12.01 29.85 -11.86
CA LEU A 32 -11.90 31.20 -12.42
C LEU A 32 -13.09 31.52 -13.32
N GLY A 33 -13.40 30.61 -14.24
CA GLY A 33 -14.40 30.82 -15.28
C GLY A 33 -14.80 29.51 -15.94
N GLU A 34 -15.83 29.60 -16.77
CA GLU A 34 -16.48 28.45 -17.39
C GLU A 34 -17.03 28.84 -18.76
N TYR A 35 -17.01 27.88 -19.67
CA TYR A 35 -17.78 27.91 -20.91
C TYR A 35 -18.69 26.67 -20.98
N ARG A 36 -19.91 26.84 -21.52
CA ARG A 36 -20.84 25.73 -21.78
C ARG A 36 -21.20 25.70 -23.25
N THR A 37 -21.18 24.52 -23.85
CA THR A 37 -21.54 24.32 -25.27
C THR A 37 -23.04 24.47 -25.50
N GLY A 38 -23.84 24.20 -24.47
CA GLY A 38 -25.31 24.18 -24.50
C GLY A 38 -25.89 22.85 -24.95
N LEU A 39 -25.05 21.82 -25.07
CA LEU A 39 -25.41 20.42 -25.29
C LEU A 39 -25.33 19.67 -23.95
N PHE A 40 -26.15 18.64 -23.80
CA PHE A 40 -26.16 17.75 -22.63
C PHE A 40 -26.35 16.32 -23.15
N ASP A 41 -25.26 15.58 -23.21
CA ASP A 41 -25.14 14.15 -23.52
C ASP A 41 -23.65 13.82 -23.62
N GLU A 42 -23.31 12.53 -23.74
CA GLU A 42 -21.95 12.09 -24.10
C GLU A 42 -21.39 12.87 -25.30
N GLY A 43 -20.09 13.16 -25.24
CA GLY A 43 -19.37 13.89 -26.28
C GLY A 43 -19.75 15.37 -26.45
N ALA A 44 -20.38 16.01 -25.45
CA ALA A 44 -20.73 17.43 -25.55
C ALA A 44 -19.53 18.37 -25.41
N ALA A 45 -18.46 17.96 -24.72
CA ALA A 45 -17.16 18.65 -24.65
C ALA A 45 -16.06 17.69 -24.14
N GLU A 46 -15.10 17.31 -24.99
CA GLU A 46 -14.18 16.20 -24.67
C GLU A 46 -12.72 16.64 -24.58
N ILE A 47 -12.04 16.83 -25.71
CA ILE A 47 -10.61 17.10 -25.74
C ILE A 47 -10.36 18.60 -25.89
N SER A 48 -9.44 19.12 -25.06
CA SER A 48 -9.06 20.53 -25.10
C SER A 48 -7.59 20.76 -25.45
N ALA A 49 -7.32 21.81 -26.21
CA ALA A 49 -5.97 22.23 -26.60
C ALA A 49 -5.80 23.74 -26.53
N TYR A 50 -4.60 24.21 -26.17
CA TYR A 50 -4.33 25.63 -25.95
C TYR A 50 -3.14 26.15 -26.77
N ASP A 51 -3.31 27.30 -27.43
CA ASP A 51 -2.20 28.03 -28.06
C ASP A 51 -1.84 29.28 -27.24
N ALA A 52 -0.69 29.23 -26.55
CA ALA A 52 -0.22 30.28 -25.64
C ALA A 52 -0.03 31.65 -26.31
N LYS A 53 0.34 31.67 -27.60
CA LYS A 53 0.61 32.93 -28.32
C LYS A 53 -0.67 33.69 -28.67
N SER A 54 -1.68 32.98 -29.15
CA SER A 54 -2.99 33.57 -29.47
C SER A 54 -3.95 33.60 -28.28
N GLN A 55 -3.61 32.91 -27.19
CA GLN A 55 -4.45 32.70 -26.03
C GLN A 55 -5.83 32.15 -26.43
N ARG A 56 -5.81 31.17 -27.33
CA ARG A 56 -7.02 30.47 -27.81
C ARG A 56 -7.06 29.07 -27.21
N LEU A 57 -8.23 28.72 -26.68
CA LEU A 57 -8.57 27.36 -26.26
C LEU A 57 -9.47 26.73 -27.32
N PHE A 58 -9.19 25.49 -27.69
CA PHE A 58 -9.92 24.71 -28.68
C PHE A 58 -10.54 23.52 -27.97
N ILE A 59 -11.82 23.25 -28.21
CA ILE A 59 -12.58 22.18 -27.54
C ILE A 59 -13.26 21.34 -28.63
N SER A 60 -13.07 20.02 -28.61
CA SER A 60 -13.86 19.11 -29.44
C SER A 60 -15.23 18.87 -28.82
N ASN A 61 -16.25 18.85 -29.68
CA ASN A 61 -17.59 18.42 -29.32
C ASN A 61 -17.99 17.33 -30.32
N ALA A 62 -17.78 16.05 -29.98
CA ALA A 62 -18.12 14.92 -30.84
C ALA A 62 -19.61 14.91 -31.23
N ASN A 63 -20.51 15.19 -30.28
CA ASN A 63 -21.97 15.18 -30.48
C ASN A 63 -22.42 16.09 -31.65
N ASP A 64 -21.76 17.24 -31.81
CA ASP A 64 -22.05 18.22 -32.88
C ASP A 64 -21.06 18.14 -34.07
N ASN A 65 -20.03 17.28 -34.01
CA ASN A 65 -18.91 17.21 -34.94
C ASN A 65 -18.27 18.60 -35.22
N THR A 66 -17.89 19.30 -34.13
CA THR A 66 -17.35 20.68 -34.20
C THR A 66 -16.15 20.92 -33.30
N ILE A 67 -15.37 21.95 -33.61
CA ILE A 67 -14.41 22.57 -32.66
C ILE A 67 -14.89 23.95 -32.26
N ASP A 68 -15.06 24.19 -30.96
CA ASP A 68 -15.25 25.54 -30.42
C ASP A 68 -13.90 26.22 -30.19
N ILE A 69 -13.78 27.49 -30.60
CA ILE A 69 -12.59 28.32 -30.40
C ILE A 69 -12.92 29.41 -29.40
N LEU A 70 -12.34 29.35 -28.21
CA LEU A 70 -12.56 30.32 -27.14
C LEU A 70 -11.40 31.31 -27.02
N ASP A 71 -11.72 32.56 -26.69
CA ASP A 71 -10.75 33.54 -26.19
C ASP A 71 -10.50 33.26 -24.70
N LEU A 72 -9.26 32.92 -24.36
CA LEU A 72 -8.83 32.68 -22.99
C LEU A 72 -7.89 33.80 -22.49
N SER A 73 -7.81 34.95 -23.15
CA SER A 73 -7.00 36.08 -22.66
C SER A 73 -7.43 36.59 -21.27
N ASN A 74 -8.70 36.36 -20.91
CA ASN A 74 -9.21 36.48 -19.53
C ASN A 74 -9.83 35.14 -19.08
N PRO A 75 -9.10 34.30 -18.34
CA PRO A 75 -9.59 33.00 -17.86
C PRO A 75 -10.85 33.05 -16.99
N ALA A 76 -11.18 34.20 -16.40
CA ALA A 76 -12.41 34.36 -15.62
C ALA A 76 -13.67 34.57 -16.47
N MET A 77 -13.52 34.85 -17.77
CA MET A 77 -14.62 35.06 -18.70
C MET A 77 -14.24 34.49 -20.08
N PRO A 78 -14.09 33.15 -20.21
CA PRO A 78 -13.85 32.53 -21.51
C PRO A 78 -15.06 32.81 -22.42
N SER A 79 -14.81 33.05 -23.71
CA SER A 79 -15.89 33.35 -24.65
C SER A 79 -15.62 32.78 -26.03
N ARG A 80 -16.65 32.20 -26.66
CA ARG A 80 -16.51 31.64 -28.01
C ARG A 80 -16.31 32.75 -29.05
N VAL A 81 -15.20 32.66 -29.77
CA VAL A 81 -14.83 33.56 -30.88
C VAL A 81 -15.32 33.00 -32.21
N SER A 82 -15.22 31.69 -32.39
CA SER A 82 -15.60 30.99 -33.62
C SER A 82 -15.92 29.52 -33.33
N ARG A 83 -16.54 28.86 -34.30
CA ARG A 83 -16.82 27.42 -34.31
C ARG A 83 -16.42 26.87 -35.67
N ILE A 84 -15.73 25.74 -35.69
CA ILE A 84 -15.39 25.00 -36.91
C ILE A 84 -16.39 23.86 -37.08
N ASP A 85 -17.10 23.86 -38.20
CA ASP A 85 -17.93 22.73 -38.65
C ASP A 85 -17.05 21.73 -39.41
N LEU A 86 -17.04 20.48 -38.96
CA LEU A 86 -16.20 19.43 -39.51
C LEU A 86 -16.95 18.44 -40.42
N SER A 87 -18.25 18.61 -40.62
CA SER A 87 -19.10 17.72 -41.44
C SER A 87 -18.61 17.51 -42.87
N ARG A 88 -17.88 18.50 -43.43
CA ARG A 88 -17.26 18.40 -44.76
C ARG A 88 -16.00 17.53 -44.80
N TYR A 89 -15.45 17.17 -43.65
CA TYR A 89 -14.20 16.41 -43.52
C TYR A 89 -14.45 14.96 -43.11
N GLY A 90 -15.47 14.70 -42.29
CA GLY A 90 -15.83 13.38 -41.79
C GLY A 90 -17.09 13.43 -40.91
N ALA A 91 -17.35 12.38 -40.15
CA ALA A 91 -18.61 12.21 -39.42
C ALA A 91 -18.55 12.59 -37.94
N GLY A 92 -17.41 12.37 -37.29
CA GLY A 92 -17.16 12.68 -35.89
C GLY A 92 -15.75 13.26 -35.68
N VAL A 93 -15.57 13.93 -34.54
CA VAL A 93 -14.30 14.50 -34.11
C VAL A 93 -13.91 13.88 -32.79
N ASN A 94 -12.71 13.35 -32.70
CA ASN A 94 -12.26 12.63 -31.50
C ASN A 94 -11.19 13.44 -30.74
N SER A 95 -10.36 14.21 -31.46
CA SER A 95 -9.25 14.91 -30.80
C SER A 95 -8.83 16.21 -31.49
N VAL A 96 -8.30 17.14 -30.69
CA VAL A 96 -7.72 18.41 -31.14
C VAL A 96 -6.38 18.66 -30.44
N ALA A 97 -5.40 19.16 -31.19
CA ALA A 97 -4.12 19.61 -30.65
C ALA A 97 -3.71 20.97 -31.22
N ALA A 98 -2.95 21.74 -30.42
CA ALA A 98 -2.47 23.06 -30.77
C ALA A 98 -0.96 23.18 -30.52
N ASP A 99 -0.21 23.70 -31.50
CA ASP A 99 1.20 24.03 -31.32
C ASP A 99 1.64 25.20 -32.23
N ARG A 100 2.13 26.27 -31.61
CA ARG A 100 2.76 27.43 -32.27
C ARG A 100 1.88 28.03 -33.38
N GLY A 101 0.60 28.21 -33.10
CA GLY A 101 -0.38 28.78 -34.01
C GLY A 101 -0.95 27.82 -35.06
N ARG A 102 -0.69 26.51 -34.92
CA ARG A 102 -1.18 25.45 -35.79
C ARG A 102 -2.12 24.56 -35.01
N ILE A 103 -3.27 24.26 -35.58
CA ILE A 103 -4.29 23.40 -34.99
C ILE A 103 -4.43 22.16 -35.85
N ALA A 104 -4.41 20.98 -35.23
CA ALA A 104 -4.67 19.70 -35.87
C ALA A 104 -5.91 19.08 -35.22
N VAL A 105 -6.75 18.43 -36.02
CA VAL A 105 -7.99 17.79 -35.59
C VAL A 105 -8.10 16.39 -36.19
N ALA A 106 -8.37 15.39 -35.37
CA ALA A 106 -8.65 14.02 -35.78
C ALA A 106 -10.14 13.91 -36.11
N VAL A 107 -10.46 13.46 -37.33
CA VAL A 107 -11.85 13.38 -37.82
C VAL A 107 -12.07 12.02 -38.44
N GLU A 108 -13.01 11.27 -37.89
CA GLU A 108 -13.33 9.92 -38.34
C GLU A 108 -14.16 9.89 -39.64
N HIS A 109 -14.16 8.73 -40.29
CA HIS A 109 -15.01 8.47 -41.44
C HIS A 109 -16.40 8.03 -40.96
N ALA A 110 -17.47 8.33 -41.72
CA ALA A 110 -18.85 7.90 -41.40
C ALA A 110 -19.06 6.38 -41.30
N ASP A 111 -18.06 5.63 -41.75
CA ASP A 111 -17.89 4.20 -41.54
C ASP A 111 -16.55 4.11 -40.83
N ARG A 112 -16.57 3.88 -39.51
CA ARG A 112 -15.39 3.90 -38.64
C ARG A 112 -14.30 2.93 -39.10
N THR A 113 -14.67 1.88 -39.81
CA THR A 113 -13.73 0.89 -40.35
C THR A 113 -12.89 1.40 -41.52
N LEU A 114 -13.24 2.58 -42.08
CA LEU A 114 -12.52 3.21 -43.17
C LEU A 114 -11.58 4.32 -42.68
N PRO A 115 -10.49 4.60 -43.43
CA PRO A 115 -9.56 5.68 -43.13
C PRO A 115 -10.22 7.05 -42.89
N GLY A 116 -9.91 7.66 -41.74
CA GLY A 116 -10.28 9.03 -41.39
C GLY A 116 -9.28 10.08 -41.88
N LYS A 117 -9.30 11.27 -41.26
CA LYS A 117 -8.46 12.41 -41.64
C LYS A 117 -7.85 13.13 -40.44
N ALA A 118 -6.64 13.65 -40.66
CA ALA A 118 -6.09 14.74 -39.86
C ALA A 118 -6.30 16.06 -40.62
N VAL A 119 -7.02 17.00 -40.00
CA VAL A 119 -7.40 18.29 -40.60
C VAL A 119 -6.70 19.42 -39.88
N PHE A 120 -6.11 20.35 -40.64
CA PHE A 120 -5.27 21.42 -40.11
C PHE A 120 -5.91 22.79 -40.30
N PHE A 121 -5.89 23.59 -39.23
CA PHE A 121 -6.39 24.97 -39.20
C PHE A 121 -5.35 25.92 -38.62
N ASP A 122 -5.54 27.22 -38.80
CA ASP A 122 -4.90 28.24 -37.96
C ASP A 122 -5.73 28.55 -36.71
N THR A 123 -5.23 29.43 -35.85
CA THR A 123 -5.88 29.79 -34.58
C THR A 123 -7.21 30.53 -34.72
N GLN A 124 -7.60 30.91 -35.95
CA GLN A 124 -8.90 31.52 -36.23
C GLN A 124 -9.89 30.52 -36.86
N GLY A 125 -9.50 29.25 -36.95
CA GLY A 125 -10.31 28.20 -37.57
C GLY A 125 -10.28 28.22 -39.09
N VAL A 126 -9.30 28.90 -39.71
CA VAL A 126 -9.16 28.90 -41.17
C VAL A 126 -8.42 27.65 -41.61
N PHE A 127 -9.08 26.86 -42.45
CA PHE A 127 -8.54 25.63 -43.03
C PHE A 127 -7.22 25.87 -43.77
N GLN A 128 -6.25 24.98 -43.53
CA GLN A 128 -4.93 25.00 -44.16
C GLN A 128 -4.70 23.78 -45.05
N ALA A 129 -4.98 22.57 -44.54
CA ALA A 129 -4.77 21.31 -45.25
C ALA A 129 -5.54 20.16 -44.58
N ALA A 130 -5.70 19.05 -45.29
CA ALA A 130 -6.16 17.78 -44.73
C ALA A 130 -5.39 16.63 -45.39
N VAL A 131 -5.11 15.58 -44.62
CA VAL A 131 -4.47 14.34 -45.09
C VAL A 131 -5.23 13.15 -44.54
N GLN A 132 -5.20 12.04 -45.28
CA GLN A 132 -5.81 10.78 -44.85
C GLN A 132 -4.89 10.08 -43.85
N VAL A 133 -5.47 9.49 -42.81
CA VAL A 133 -4.78 8.72 -41.75
C VAL A 133 -5.38 7.31 -41.66
N GLY A 134 -5.20 6.57 -40.56
CA GLY A 134 -5.77 5.23 -40.37
C GLY A 134 -7.28 5.26 -40.12
N ALA A 135 -7.86 4.07 -39.91
CA ALA A 135 -9.28 3.91 -39.52
C ALA A 135 -9.46 4.36 -38.06
N LEU A 136 -10.60 5.00 -37.77
CA LEU A 136 -10.93 5.61 -36.47
C LEU A 136 -9.75 6.40 -35.84
N PRO A 137 -9.37 7.55 -36.42
CA PRO A 137 -8.33 8.40 -35.84
C PRO A 137 -8.86 9.03 -34.56
N ASP A 138 -8.35 8.53 -33.44
CA ASP A 138 -8.87 8.86 -32.14
C ASP A 138 -8.10 10.04 -31.52
N MET A 139 -6.98 9.78 -30.88
CA MET A 139 -6.12 10.83 -30.34
C MET A 139 -5.10 11.38 -31.35
N LEU A 140 -4.82 12.69 -31.27
CA LEU A 140 -3.64 13.26 -31.91
C LEU A 140 -2.83 14.23 -31.03
N THR A 141 -1.53 14.32 -31.30
CA THR A 141 -0.64 15.25 -30.58
C THR A 141 0.54 15.73 -31.42
N PHE A 142 1.06 16.92 -31.10
CA PHE A 142 2.30 17.43 -31.69
C PHE A 142 3.51 16.90 -30.93
N THR A 143 4.61 16.59 -31.63
CA THR A 143 5.89 16.38 -30.95
C THR A 143 6.35 17.67 -30.27
N PRO A 144 7.09 17.61 -29.13
CA PRO A 144 7.57 18.81 -28.44
C PRO A 144 8.33 19.81 -29.34
N ASP A 145 9.09 19.31 -30.31
CA ASP A 145 9.80 20.14 -31.29
C ASP A 145 8.92 20.68 -32.45
N GLY A 146 7.64 20.29 -32.48
CA GLY A 146 6.62 20.69 -33.46
C GLY A 146 6.84 20.19 -34.87
N ARG A 147 7.70 19.20 -35.07
CA ARG A 147 8.05 18.67 -36.40
C ARG A 147 7.09 17.61 -36.90
N PHE A 148 6.39 16.93 -36.00
CA PHE A 148 5.42 15.90 -36.36
C PHE A 148 4.09 16.11 -35.63
N VAL A 149 3.01 15.66 -36.28
CA VAL A 149 1.76 15.28 -35.60
C VAL A 149 1.69 13.76 -35.62
N LEU A 150 1.39 13.17 -34.47
CA LEU A 150 1.12 11.75 -34.31
C LEU A 150 -0.38 11.58 -34.14
N VAL A 151 -0.96 10.57 -34.79
CA VAL A 151 -2.38 10.25 -34.71
C VAL A 151 -2.48 8.76 -34.41
N ALA A 152 -3.07 8.42 -33.26
CA ALA A 152 -3.48 7.07 -32.95
C ALA A 152 -4.72 6.74 -33.79
N ASN A 153 -4.73 5.57 -34.41
CA ASN A 153 -5.84 5.15 -35.25
C ASN A 153 -6.22 3.77 -34.74
N GLU A 154 -7.26 3.71 -33.92
CA GLU A 154 -7.64 2.51 -33.17
C GLU A 154 -7.86 1.34 -34.11
N GLY A 155 -8.62 1.58 -35.18
CA GLY A 155 -8.96 0.51 -36.10
C GLY A 155 -9.99 -0.46 -35.53
N GLU A 156 -10.95 0.04 -34.77
CA GLU A 156 -12.07 -0.76 -34.27
C GLU A 156 -12.83 -1.51 -35.37
N PRO A 157 -13.42 -2.67 -35.02
CA PRO A 157 -14.34 -3.40 -35.87
C PRO A 157 -15.68 -2.67 -36.03
N ASN A 158 -16.47 -3.11 -37.01
CA ASN A 158 -17.90 -2.73 -37.05
C ASN A 158 -18.72 -3.51 -36.00
N ASP A 159 -19.93 -3.02 -35.67
CA ASP A 159 -20.81 -3.64 -34.65
C ASP A 159 -21.05 -5.15 -34.85
N ALA A 160 -21.17 -5.59 -36.10
CA ALA A 160 -21.36 -7.00 -36.43
C ALA A 160 -20.08 -7.84 -36.33
N TYR A 161 -18.92 -7.23 -36.02
CA TYR A 161 -17.59 -7.84 -35.97
C TYR A 161 -17.18 -8.57 -37.26
N THR A 162 -17.66 -8.08 -38.41
CA THR A 162 -17.45 -8.69 -39.74
C THR A 162 -16.36 -7.99 -40.55
N VAL A 163 -16.05 -6.74 -40.20
CA VAL A 163 -14.97 -5.94 -40.77
C VAL A 163 -14.18 -5.39 -39.59
N ASP A 164 -12.92 -5.77 -39.53
CA ASP A 164 -11.97 -5.44 -38.46
C ASP A 164 -10.68 -4.94 -39.12
N PRO A 165 -10.49 -3.61 -39.24
CA PRO A 165 -9.31 -3.03 -39.86
C PRO A 165 -8.07 -3.18 -38.96
N GLU A 166 -6.89 -2.81 -39.48
CA GLU A 166 -5.67 -2.84 -38.66
C GLU A 166 -5.47 -1.51 -37.94
N GLY A 167 -5.27 -1.55 -36.62
CA GLY A 167 -4.81 -0.41 -35.84
C GLY A 167 -3.44 0.08 -36.27
N SER A 168 -3.18 1.39 -36.13
CA SER A 168 -1.93 1.99 -36.59
C SER A 168 -1.65 3.37 -35.99
N ILE A 169 -0.41 3.86 -36.15
CA ILE A 169 -0.04 5.24 -35.80
C ILE A 169 0.39 5.99 -37.07
N SER A 170 -0.30 7.08 -37.36
CA SER A 170 0.04 7.99 -38.47
C SER A 170 1.00 9.08 -37.98
N ILE A 171 2.12 9.24 -38.69
CA ILE A 171 3.20 10.17 -38.36
C ILE A 171 3.30 11.19 -39.49
N ILE A 172 2.81 12.40 -39.21
CA ILE A 172 2.65 13.47 -40.21
C ILE A 172 3.78 14.48 -40.01
N SER A 173 4.73 14.52 -40.95
CA SER A 173 5.75 15.56 -40.94
C SER A 173 5.16 16.94 -41.25
N VAL A 174 5.35 17.91 -40.36
CA VAL A 174 4.69 19.22 -40.44
C VAL A 174 5.60 20.25 -41.13
N PRO A 175 5.27 20.72 -42.35
CA PRO A 175 6.04 21.77 -43.01
C PRO A 175 5.81 23.13 -42.33
N THR A 176 6.73 24.08 -42.53
CA THR A 176 6.58 25.45 -42.03
C THR A 176 5.32 26.15 -42.56
N ASP A 177 4.95 25.88 -43.82
CA ASP A 177 3.69 26.32 -44.41
C ASP A 177 2.76 25.11 -44.57
N LEU A 178 1.75 25.04 -43.72
CA LEU A 178 0.78 23.94 -43.68
C LEU A 178 0.03 23.76 -45.00
N ARG A 179 -0.09 24.80 -45.83
CA ARG A 179 -0.74 24.69 -47.15
C ARG A 179 0.03 23.80 -48.13
N ARG A 180 1.29 23.48 -47.81
CA ARG A 180 2.14 22.54 -48.56
C ARG A 180 2.05 21.11 -48.04
N LEU A 181 1.31 20.87 -46.96
CA LEU A 181 1.08 19.53 -46.44
C LEU A 181 0.27 18.73 -47.47
N THR A 182 0.71 17.50 -47.70
CA THR A 182 0.12 16.55 -48.65
C THR A 182 0.28 15.13 -48.11
N GLN A 183 -0.37 14.16 -48.72
CA GLN A 183 -0.26 12.74 -48.31
C GLN A 183 1.19 12.22 -48.30
N ALA A 184 2.11 12.80 -49.09
CA ALA A 184 3.52 12.42 -49.08
C ALA A 184 4.24 12.71 -47.74
N HIS A 185 3.62 13.48 -46.85
CA HIS A 185 4.15 13.80 -45.52
C HIS A 185 3.72 12.80 -44.45
N VAL A 186 2.76 11.92 -44.76
CA VAL A 186 2.22 10.92 -43.84
C VAL A 186 3.02 9.63 -43.97
N LYS A 187 3.45 9.09 -42.84
CA LYS A 187 3.94 7.72 -42.71
C LYS A 187 3.02 6.96 -41.75
N THR A 188 2.93 5.65 -41.91
CA THR A 188 2.14 4.79 -41.02
C THR A 188 3.08 3.80 -40.35
N ALA A 189 3.05 3.76 -39.02
CA ALA A 189 3.61 2.68 -38.23
C ALA A 189 2.48 1.68 -37.95
N ASP A 190 2.66 0.43 -38.38
CA ASP A 190 1.70 -0.66 -38.18
C ASP A 190 2.19 -1.69 -37.16
N PHE A 191 1.31 -2.62 -36.80
CA PHE A 191 1.60 -3.72 -35.89
C PHE A 191 1.86 -5.06 -36.59
N ARG A 192 1.96 -5.12 -37.92
CA ARG A 192 2.10 -6.38 -38.68
C ARG A 192 3.33 -7.19 -38.30
N ALA A 193 4.37 -6.52 -37.81
CA ALA A 193 5.57 -7.17 -37.29
C ALA A 193 5.31 -8.07 -36.06
N PHE A 194 4.19 -7.87 -35.35
CA PHE A 194 3.79 -8.62 -34.16
C PHE A 194 2.81 -9.76 -34.47
N ASN A 195 2.32 -9.89 -35.71
CA ASN A 195 1.42 -10.98 -36.13
C ASN A 195 2.02 -12.38 -35.93
N THR A 196 3.35 -12.49 -35.88
CA THR A 196 4.04 -13.78 -35.69
C THR A 196 4.71 -13.92 -34.32
N SER A 197 4.89 -12.83 -33.58
CA SER A 197 5.58 -12.82 -32.29
C SER A 197 5.12 -11.62 -31.47
N LEU A 198 4.37 -11.90 -30.41
CA LEU A 198 3.86 -10.92 -29.46
C LEU A 198 4.37 -11.26 -28.05
N PRO A 199 4.66 -10.27 -27.20
CA PRO A 199 4.98 -10.51 -25.79
C PRO A 199 3.86 -11.23 -25.05
N ALA A 200 4.22 -12.17 -24.18
CA ALA A 200 3.25 -12.86 -23.33
C ALA A 200 2.58 -11.87 -22.36
N GLY A 201 1.26 -11.96 -22.23
CA GLY A 201 0.45 -11.08 -21.38
C GLY A 201 -0.22 -9.92 -22.12
N VAL A 202 0.07 -9.70 -23.40
CA VAL A 202 -0.74 -8.82 -24.26
C VAL A 202 -1.98 -9.60 -24.68
N ARG A 203 -3.17 -8.99 -24.53
CA ARG A 203 -4.44 -9.65 -24.83
C ARG A 203 -4.74 -9.52 -26.33
N ILE A 204 -5.10 -10.64 -26.96
CA ILE A 204 -5.58 -10.72 -28.35
C ILE A 204 -6.75 -11.67 -28.36
N PHE A 205 -7.96 -11.17 -28.63
CA PHE A 205 -9.20 -11.90 -28.31
C PHE A 205 -10.37 -11.63 -29.25
N GLY A 206 -10.23 -10.71 -30.20
CA GLY A 206 -11.16 -10.46 -31.29
C GLY A 206 -11.36 -11.72 -32.15
N PRO A 207 -12.61 -12.09 -32.48
CA PRO A 207 -12.93 -13.28 -33.26
C PRO A 207 -12.17 -13.40 -34.61
N GLY A 208 -11.15 -14.25 -34.64
CA GLY A 208 -10.37 -14.53 -35.85
C GLY A 208 -9.44 -13.40 -36.28
N ALA A 209 -9.22 -12.40 -35.43
CA ALA A 209 -8.34 -11.28 -35.69
C ALA A 209 -6.85 -11.69 -35.69
N THR A 210 -6.06 -11.05 -36.54
CA THR A 210 -4.60 -11.04 -36.35
C THR A 210 -4.23 -10.02 -35.28
N PRO A 211 -3.06 -10.14 -34.61
CA PRO A 211 -2.64 -9.12 -33.65
C PRO A 211 -2.65 -7.69 -34.21
N ALA A 212 -2.35 -7.48 -35.49
CA ALA A 212 -2.39 -6.15 -36.08
C ALA A 212 -3.80 -5.58 -36.28
N GLN A 213 -4.82 -6.44 -36.33
CA GLN A 213 -6.22 -6.02 -36.32
C GLN A 213 -6.68 -5.76 -34.88
N ASP A 214 -6.34 -6.69 -34.00
CA ASP A 214 -6.75 -6.65 -32.59
C ASP A 214 -6.09 -5.55 -31.76
N LEU A 215 -4.94 -4.99 -32.17
CA LEU A 215 -4.25 -3.96 -31.39
C LEU A 215 -4.81 -2.58 -31.71
N GLU A 216 -5.51 -1.97 -30.75
CA GLU A 216 -6.23 -0.70 -30.88
C GLU A 216 -5.46 0.42 -30.16
N PRO A 217 -4.71 1.28 -30.89
CA PRO A 217 -4.01 2.42 -30.28
C PRO A 217 -4.93 3.62 -30.05
N GLU A 218 -4.88 4.15 -28.84
CA GLU A 218 -5.80 5.18 -28.34
C GLU A 218 -5.05 6.47 -27.97
N TYR A 219 -4.32 6.53 -26.85
CA TYR A 219 -3.69 7.76 -26.37
C TYR A 219 -2.16 7.80 -26.53
N ILE A 220 -1.59 8.96 -26.89
CA ILE A 220 -0.15 9.12 -27.18
C ILE A 220 0.54 10.10 -26.24
N THR A 221 1.68 9.69 -25.65
CA THR A 221 2.65 10.60 -25.04
C THR A 221 4.02 10.56 -25.74
N VAL A 222 4.72 11.70 -25.79
CA VAL A 222 5.97 11.85 -26.55
C VAL A 222 7.14 12.23 -25.65
N SER A 223 8.29 11.59 -25.87
CA SER A 223 9.52 11.90 -25.15
C SER A 223 9.95 13.37 -25.35
N PRO A 224 10.55 14.03 -24.33
CA PRO A 224 10.99 15.42 -24.46
C PRO A 224 11.95 15.69 -25.63
N ASP A 225 12.71 14.68 -26.07
CA ASP A 225 13.64 14.78 -27.21
C ASP A 225 12.99 14.49 -28.57
N SER A 226 11.67 14.25 -28.62
CA SER A 226 10.89 13.99 -29.83
C SER A 226 11.41 12.79 -30.64
N ARG A 227 11.91 11.74 -29.97
CA ARG A 227 12.43 10.53 -30.61
C ARG A 227 11.58 9.30 -30.41
N THR A 228 10.95 9.20 -29.24
CA THR A 228 10.14 8.05 -28.85
C THR A 228 8.77 8.54 -28.45
N ALA A 229 7.74 7.79 -28.81
CA ALA A 229 6.39 7.97 -28.28
C ALA A 229 5.92 6.65 -27.63
N TRP A 230 5.03 6.77 -26.67
CA TRP A 230 4.34 5.64 -26.03
C TRP A 230 2.85 5.80 -26.27
N ILE A 231 2.19 4.68 -26.57
CA ILE A 231 0.80 4.65 -27.00
C ILE A 231 0.06 3.61 -26.16
N THR A 232 -1.08 3.96 -25.57
CA THR A 232 -1.93 2.99 -24.88
C THR A 232 -2.62 2.07 -25.89
N LEU A 233 -2.82 0.84 -25.46
CA LEU A 233 -3.57 -0.20 -26.16
C LEU A 233 -4.55 -0.76 -25.12
N GLN A 234 -5.62 -0.01 -24.85
CA GLN A 234 -6.46 -0.16 -23.66
C GLN A 234 -7.03 -1.57 -23.54
N GLU A 235 -7.78 -2.03 -24.52
CA GLU A 235 -8.43 -3.35 -24.60
C GLU A 235 -7.37 -4.46 -24.49
N ASN A 236 -6.20 -4.24 -25.09
CA ASN A 236 -5.09 -5.19 -25.08
C ASN A 236 -4.29 -5.20 -23.76
N ASN A 237 -4.59 -4.27 -22.84
CA ASN A 237 -3.93 -4.06 -21.56
C ASN A 237 -2.40 -3.91 -21.70
N ALA A 238 -1.97 -3.05 -22.63
CA ALA A 238 -0.58 -2.88 -23.02
C ALA A 238 -0.22 -1.44 -23.39
N ILE A 239 1.08 -1.17 -23.50
CA ILE A 239 1.64 0.09 -24.01
C ILE A 239 2.59 -0.20 -25.17
N ALA A 240 2.35 0.38 -26.35
CA ALA A 240 3.27 0.34 -27.47
C ALA A 240 4.37 1.41 -27.37
N GLU A 241 5.57 1.09 -27.86
CA GLU A 241 6.70 2.03 -27.99
C GLU A 241 7.00 2.28 -29.47
N LEU A 242 7.02 3.55 -29.87
CA LEU A 242 7.20 4.01 -31.25
C LEU A 242 8.53 4.76 -31.41
N ASP A 243 9.38 4.33 -32.34
CA ASP A 243 10.52 5.11 -32.81
C ASP A 243 10.08 6.05 -33.94
N LEU A 244 10.11 7.35 -33.68
CA LEU A 244 9.64 8.39 -34.60
C LEU A 244 10.55 8.57 -35.81
N ARG A 245 11.85 8.24 -35.68
CA ARG A 245 12.81 8.34 -36.79
C ARG A 245 12.59 7.21 -37.78
N MET A 246 12.37 6.00 -37.28
CA MET A 246 12.09 4.80 -38.06
C MET A 246 10.65 4.75 -38.57
N ALA A 247 9.74 5.49 -37.91
CA ALA A 247 8.30 5.41 -38.13
C ALA A 247 7.79 3.97 -37.96
N ARG A 248 8.15 3.34 -36.83
CA ARG A 248 7.85 1.93 -36.55
C ARG A 248 7.65 1.68 -35.06
N VAL A 249 6.65 0.88 -34.71
CA VAL A 249 6.48 0.32 -33.37
C VAL A 249 7.61 -0.69 -33.10
N THR A 250 8.41 -0.41 -32.06
CA THR A 250 9.62 -1.18 -31.72
C THR A 250 9.40 -2.18 -30.59
N ALA A 251 8.41 -1.95 -29.72
CA ALA A 251 8.04 -2.84 -28.64
C ALA A 251 6.57 -2.67 -28.25
N ILE A 252 6.02 -3.69 -27.59
CA ILE A 252 4.75 -3.64 -26.88
C ILE A 252 5.05 -4.15 -25.47
N HIS A 253 4.54 -3.47 -24.46
CA HIS A 253 4.79 -3.78 -23.05
C HIS A 253 3.46 -4.20 -22.41
N PRO A 254 3.28 -5.47 -22.02
CA PRO A 254 2.09 -5.90 -21.29
C PRO A 254 2.10 -5.34 -19.87
N LEU A 255 0.94 -4.94 -19.36
CA LEU A 255 0.82 -4.31 -18.04
C LEU A 255 0.61 -5.32 -16.90
N GLY A 256 0.28 -6.57 -17.23
CA GLY A 256 -0.07 -7.58 -16.24
C GLY A 256 -1.42 -7.27 -15.59
N SER A 257 -1.61 -7.69 -14.34
CA SER A 257 -2.85 -7.43 -13.61
C SER A 257 -2.59 -6.93 -12.20
N LYS A 258 -3.57 -6.20 -11.68
CA LYS A 258 -3.70 -5.80 -10.29
C LYS A 258 -4.37 -6.92 -9.50
N ASP A 259 -3.99 -7.08 -8.25
CA ASP A 259 -4.54 -8.10 -7.36
C ASP A 259 -5.46 -7.44 -6.33
N HIS A 260 -6.78 -7.66 -6.44
CA HIS A 260 -7.77 -7.13 -5.50
C HIS A 260 -8.00 -8.05 -4.30
N SER A 261 -7.26 -9.16 -4.19
CA SER A 261 -7.36 -10.07 -3.03
C SER A 261 -6.67 -9.53 -1.77
N GLY A 262 -6.03 -8.36 -1.86
CA GLY A 262 -5.36 -7.71 -0.74
C GLY A 262 -4.30 -8.59 -0.08
N HIS A 263 -3.80 -9.63 -0.78
CA HIS A 263 -2.88 -10.58 -0.20
C HIS A 263 -1.53 -9.91 0.07
N PRO A 264 -1.04 -9.95 1.31
CA PRO A 264 0.26 -9.42 1.65
C PRO A 264 1.35 -10.20 0.92
N ARG A 265 2.33 -9.49 0.37
CA ARG A 265 3.48 -10.09 -0.31
C ARG A 265 4.66 -10.18 0.64
N LEU A 266 5.13 -11.40 0.86
CA LEU A 266 6.32 -11.70 1.65
C LEU A 266 7.57 -11.77 0.75
N SER A 267 8.65 -11.12 1.18
CA SER A 267 10.01 -11.36 0.68
C SER A 267 10.97 -11.62 1.83
N THR A 268 11.91 -12.55 1.67
CA THR A 268 12.84 -12.95 2.74
C THR A 268 14.29 -12.67 2.39
N HIS A 269 15.07 -12.33 3.41
CA HIS A 269 16.48 -11.97 3.29
C HIS A 269 17.28 -12.59 4.44
N VAL A 270 18.20 -13.51 4.11
CA VAL A 270 19.07 -14.14 5.10
C VAL A 270 20.09 -13.13 5.63
N LEU A 271 20.18 -13.03 6.96
CA LEU A 271 21.12 -12.17 7.65
C LEU A 271 22.51 -12.84 7.74
N PRO A 272 23.62 -12.07 7.71
CA PRO A 272 24.95 -12.63 7.92
C PRO A 272 25.16 -13.16 9.34
N GLU A 273 25.66 -14.39 9.48
CA GLU A 273 25.92 -15.05 10.76
C GLU A 273 27.44 -15.30 10.97
N PRO A 274 28.22 -14.25 11.29
CA PRO A 274 29.65 -14.40 11.57
C PRO A 274 29.90 -15.31 12.77
N LEU A 275 31.14 -15.83 12.88
CA LEU A 275 31.55 -16.62 14.04
C LEU A 275 31.37 -15.80 15.31
N LEU A 276 30.67 -16.37 16.28
CA LEU A 276 30.43 -15.81 17.60
C LEU A 276 31.47 -16.33 18.61
N GLY A 277 31.69 -17.64 18.63
CA GLY A 277 32.64 -18.27 19.56
C GLY A 277 32.90 -19.74 19.24
N ILE A 278 33.80 -20.35 20.02
CA ILE A 278 34.11 -21.78 19.95
C ILE A 278 33.97 -22.37 21.35
N THR A 279 33.21 -23.45 21.50
CA THR A 279 33.01 -24.12 22.79
C THR A 279 34.30 -24.76 23.30
N GLY A 280 34.33 -25.13 24.59
CA GLY A 280 35.46 -25.89 25.16
C GLY A 280 35.73 -27.24 24.48
N ALA A 281 34.75 -27.79 23.74
CA ALA A 281 34.88 -29.02 22.97
C ALA A 281 35.21 -28.80 21.48
N GLY A 282 35.34 -27.54 21.04
CA GLY A 282 35.76 -27.16 19.68
C GLY A 282 34.62 -26.90 18.70
N ASP A 283 33.37 -26.85 19.16
CA ASP A 283 32.21 -26.59 18.29
C ASP A 283 32.11 -25.08 18.00
N ALA A 284 31.97 -24.71 16.72
CA ALA A 284 31.88 -23.31 16.30
C ALA A 284 30.43 -22.84 16.34
N LEU A 285 30.18 -21.74 17.05
CA LEU A 285 28.87 -21.09 17.19
C LEU A 285 28.85 -19.79 16.41
N ARG A 286 27.73 -19.52 15.75
CA ARG A 286 27.53 -18.33 14.91
C ARG A 286 26.60 -17.35 15.59
N LEU A 287 26.66 -16.09 15.15
CA LEU A 287 25.70 -15.07 15.54
C LEU A 287 24.30 -15.49 15.07
N GLY A 288 23.31 -15.24 15.92
CA GLY A 288 21.90 -15.57 15.74
C GLY A 288 21.17 -15.16 17.02
N GLY A 289 20.05 -15.80 17.32
CA GLY A 289 19.34 -15.51 18.57
C GLY A 289 18.67 -14.14 18.56
N PHE A 290 18.09 -13.72 17.43
CA PHE A 290 17.63 -12.34 17.25
C PHE A 290 16.24 -12.11 17.84
N SER A 291 16.21 -11.40 18.97
CA SER A 291 15.06 -11.26 19.87
C SER A 291 14.46 -9.84 19.86
N GLY A 292 14.45 -9.16 18.71
CA GLY A 292 13.88 -7.83 18.60
C GLY A 292 14.30 -7.09 17.34
N LEU A 293 13.50 -6.13 16.88
CA LEU A 293 13.83 -5.35 15.67
C LEU A 293 13.40 -3.89 15.75
N PHE A 294 14.33 -2.99 15.44
CA PHE A 294 14.06 -1.56 15.29
C PHE A 294 14.46 -1.07 13.90
N PHE A 295 13.54 -0.39 13.22
CA PHE A 295 13.85 0.30 11.96
C PHE A 295 14.37 1.71 12.24
N GLU A 296 15.63 1.98 11.90
CA GLU A 296 16.25 3.29 12.09
C GLU A 296 15.96 4.27 10.95
N GLY A 297 15.44 3.79 9.83
CA GLY A 297 15.18 4.58 8.63
C GLY A 297 16.07 4.22 7.45
N TRP A 298 16.12 5.13 6.48
CA TRP A 298 16.82 4.94 5.22
C TRP A 298 18.19 5.60 5.21
N LYS A 299 19.18 4.92 4.62
CA LYS A 299 20.48 5.49 4.26
C LYS A 299 20.70 5.37 2.76
N GLY A 300 20.33 6.43 2.03
CA GLY A 300 20.24 6.36 0.57
C GLY A 300 19.10 5.42 0.18
N ASN A 301 19.39 4.41 -0.64
CA ASN A 301 18.39 3.41 -1.07
C ASN A 301 18.38 2.14 -0.20
N ARG A 302 19.03 2.16 0.97
CA ARG A 302 19.14 1.00 1.86
C ARG A 302 18.38 1.25 3.15
N MET A 303 17.64 0.23 3.57
CA MET A 303 16.97 0.20 4.88
C MET A 303 18.01 -0.07 5.95
N VAL A 304 17.88 0.57 7.12
CA VAL A 304 18.78 0.37 8.26
C VAL A 304 17.99 -0.14 9.45
N PHE A 305 18.45 -1.26 10.02
CA PHE A 305 17.83 -1.91 11.15
C PHE A 305 18.83 -2.11 12.29
N VAL A 306 18.29 -2.23 13.50
CA VAL A 306 18.99 -2.70 14.70
C VAL A 306 18.22 -3.89 15.25
N THR A 307 18.94 -4.97 15.55
CA THR A 307 18.48 -6.14 16.31
C THR A 307 19.49 -6.42 17.41
N HIS A 308 19.32 -7.47 18.20
CA HIS A 308 20.28 -7.92 19.21
C HIS A 308 20.23 -9.42 19.36
N SER A 309 21.32 -9.97 19.86
CA SER A 309 21.32 -11.33 20.40
C SER A 309 20.58 -11.38 21.73
N ASP A 310 19.86 -12.47 21.99
CA ASP A 310 19.29 -12.82 23.28
C ASP A 310 20.40 -13.19 24.32
N ARG A 311 20.11 -13.98 25.37
CA ARG A 311 21.02 -14.49 26.41
C ARG A 311 22.21 -15.30 25.87
N GLY A 312 22.25 -15.58 24.58
CA GLY A 312 23.31 -16.33 23.95
C GLY A 312 22.98 -17.80 23.75
N PRO A 313 23.88 -18.55 23.10
CA PRO A 313 23.65 -19.96 22.80
C PRO A 313 23.50 -20.76 24.10
N ASN A 314 22.39 -21.49 24.22
CA ASN A 314 22.06 -22.39 25.33
C ASN A 314 21.54 -23.75 24.81
N ALA A 315 21.56 -24.76 25.68
CA ALA A 315 20.96 -26.07 25.42
C ALA A 315 19.66 -26.26 26.22
N GLU A 316 18.89 -27.30 25.91
CA GLU A 316 17.69 -27.67 26.68
C GLU A 316 18.07 -28.00 28.14
N PRO A 317 17.22 -27.64 29.12
CA PRO A 317 17.43 -28.03 30.50
C PRO A 317 17.42 -29.54 30.62
N ARG A 318 18.30 -30.06 31.48
CA ARG A 318 18.24 -31.44 31.92
C ARG A 318 19.02 -31.61 33.21
N ASP A 319 18.57 -32.53 34.03
CA ASP A 319 19.29 -33.02 35.20
C ASP A 319 20.64 -33.66 34.81
N VAL A 320 21.73 -32.89 34.98
CA VAL A 320 23.11 -33.33 34.68
C VAL A 320 23.83 -33.91 35.89
N ASP A 321 23.40 -33.61 37.11
CA ASP A 321 24.05 -34.04 38.34
C ASP A 321 23.27 -35.11 39.15
N GLN A 322 22.07 -35.47 38.70
CA GLN A 322 21.12 -36.46 39.23
C GLN A 322 20.47 -36.07 40.55
N ASP A 323 20.35 -34.77 40.86
CA ASP A 323 19.65 -34.28 42.05
C ASP A 323 18.12 -34.12 41.86
N GLY A 324 17.65 -34.26 40.62
CA GLY A 324 16.24 -34.17 40.24
C GLY A 324 15.78 -32.77 39.84
N VAL A 325 16.70 -31.81 39.69
CA VAL A 325 16.49 -30.46 39.16
C VAL A 325 17.11 -30.39 37.75
N ASP A 326 16.43 -29.71 36.82
CA ASP A 326 16.98 -29.54 35.48
C ASP A 326 17.87 -28.28 35.43
N GLU A 327 19.14 -28.43 35.04
CA GLU A 327 20.06 -27.32 34.87
C GLU A 327 20.15 -26.85 33.41
N ARG A 328 20.38 -25.54 33.22
CA ARG A 328 20.48 -24.87 31.92
C ARG A 328 21.94 -24.81 31.44
N PRO A 329 22.33 -25.49 30.36
CA PRO A 329 23.72 -25.49 29.89
C PRO A 329 24.05 -24.31 28.97
N PHE A 330 25.19 -23.65 29.24
CA PHE A 330 25.72 -22.52 28.47
C PHE A 330 27.01 -22.91 27.72
N PRO A 331 26.92 -23.18 26.40
CA PRO A 331 28.06 -23.38 25.52
C PRO A 331 29.15 -22.30 25.57
N LEU A 332 28.75 -21.05 25.78
CA LEU A 332 29.64 -19.90 25.90
C LEU A 332 29.29 -19.11 27.18
N PRO A 333 29.79 -19.51 28.36
CA PRO A 333 29.45 -18.85 29.62
C PRO A 333 29.86 -17.36 29.68
N ASP A 334 30.93 -17.01 28.96
CA ASP A 334 31.42 -15.62 28.84
C ASP A 334 30.78 -14.85 27.67
N PHE A 335 29.66 -15.34 27.12
CA PHE A 335 28.95 -14.69 26.03
C PHE A 335 28.52 -13.27 26.44
N GLN A 336 28.82 -12.30 25.57
CA GLN A 336 28.42 -10.92 25.73
C GLN A 336 27.26 -10.62 24.76
N PRO A 337 26.05 -10.32 25.26
CA PRO A 337 24.95 -9.84 24.43
C PRO A 337 25.37 -8.59 23.65
N GLU A 338 24.90 -8.45 22.41
CA GLU A 338 25.28 -7.36 21.52
C GLU A 338 24.11 -6.84 20.66
N LEU A 339 24.11 -5.52 20.41
CA LEU A 339 23.29 -4.92 19.36
C LEU A 339 23.95 -5.13 18.00
N VAL A 340 23.17 -5.52 17.01
CA VAL A 340 23.60 -5.76 15.63
C VAL A 340 22.87 -4.78 14.73
N ARG A 341 23.64 -3.84 14.17
CA ARG A 341 23.13 -2.85 13.22
C ARG A 341 23.47 -3.28 11.81
N PHE A 342 22.48 -3.33 10.92
CA PHE A 342 22.66 -3.84 9.57
C PHE A 342 21.85 -3.07 8.52
N THR A 343 22.18 -3.25 7.24
CA THR A 343 21.40 -2.71 6.12
C THR A 343 20.82 -3.78 5.23
N LEU A 344 19.68 -3.50 4.62
CA LEU A 344 19.13 -4.23 3.48
C LEU A 344 19.11 -3.31 2.24
N ASP A 345 19.64 -3.79 1.11
CA ASP A 345 19.36 -3.20 -0.21
C ASP A 345 18.12 -3.88 -0.80
N PRO A 346 16.93 -3.26 -0.76
CA PRO A 346 15.69 -3.90 -1.18
C PRO A 346 15.67 -4.25 -2.67
N LYS A 347 16.52 -3.63 -3.50
CA LYS A 347 16.62 -3.96 -4.93
C LYS A 347 17.47 -5.18 -5.21
N ARG A 348 18.51 -5.40 -4.38
CA ARG A 348 19.47 -6.50 -4.57
C ARG A 348 19.23 -7.67 -3.60
N GLY A 349 18.40 -7.46 -2.58
CA GLY A 349 18.20 -8.37 -1.47
C GLY A 349 19.45 -8.58 -0.60
N SER A 350 20.50 -7.75 -0.75
CA SER A 350 21.76 -7.95 -0.04
C SER A 350 21.73 -7.30 1.34
N VAL A 351 22.09 -8.10 2.35
CA VAL A 351 22.19 -7.66 3.74
C VAL A 351 23.66 -7.47 4.13
N GLN A 352 23.96 -6.42 4.90
CA GLN A 352 25.29 -6.14 5.41
C GLN A 352 25.25 -5.68 6.87
N ILE A 353 26.00 -6.36 7.74
CA ILE A 353 26.26 -5.86 9.11
C ILE A 353 27.11 -4.60 9.01
N LEU A 354 26.61 -3.51 9.59
CA LEU A 354 27.31 -2.24 9.73
C LEU A 354 28.14 -2.19 11.00
N GLN A 355 27.58 -2.69 12.11
CA GLN A 355 28.17 -2.55 13.43
C GLN A 355 27.65 -3.63 14.36
N ARG A 356 28.53 -4.10 15.25
CA ARG A 356 28.20 -4.93 16.42
C ARG A 356 28.62 -4.14 17.66
N ILE A 357 27.73 -4.02 18.64
CA ILE A 357 27.93 -3.20 19.85
C ILE A 357 27.72 -4.12 21.06
N GLY A 358 28.81 -4.57 21.66
CA GLY A 358 28.74 -5.37 22.88
C GLY A 358 28.17 -4.58 24.05
N LEU A 359 27.27 -5.20 24.80
CA LEU A 359 26.61 -4.58 25.95
C LEU A 359 27.45 -4.73 27.21
N THR A 360 27.60 -3.65 27.96
CA THR A 360 28.46 -3.56 29.14
C THR A 360 27.70 -3.01 30.34
N ARG A 361 28.20 -3.30 31.53
CA ARG A 361 27.72 -2.73 32.80
C ARG A 361 27.94 -1.21 32.84
N GLN A 362 27.48 -0.58 33.92
CA GLN A 362 27.56 0.88 34.11
C GLN A 362 28.98 1.46 34.04
N ASP A 363 30.01 0.64 34.28
CA ASP A 363 31.42 1.03 34.16
C ASP A 363 31.89 1.18 32.70
N GLY A 364 31.09 0.73 31.72
CA GLY A 364 31.39 0.75 30.29
C GLY A 364 32.54 -0.17 29.87
N ARG A 365 32.92 -1.14 30.71
CA ARG A 365 34.07 -2.03 30.49
C ARG A 365 33.76 -3.47 30.78
N THR A 366 33.03 -3.76 31.86
CA THR A 366 32.66 -5.12 32.23
C THR A 366 31.53 -5.58 31.31
N PRO A 367 31.70 -6.66 30.53
CA PRO A 367 30.62 -7.20 29.72
C PRO A 367 29.40 -7.55 30.56
N LEU A 368 28.21 -7.37 30.00
CA LEU A 368 27.06 -8.15 30.45
C LEU A 368 27.25 -9.60 30.00
N THR A 369 26.71 -10.52 30.79
CA THR A 369 26.62 -11.93 30.43
C THR A 369 25.17 -12.29 30.16
N GLY A 370 24.93 -13.43 29.50
CA GLY A 370 23.60 -14.01 29.42
C GLY A 370 23.26 -14.97 30.57
N LEU A 371 23.98 -14.89 31.69
CA LEU A 371 23.76 -15.82 32.80
C LEU A 371 22.56 -15.38 33.68
N PRO A 372 21.83 -16.34 34.28
CA PRO A 372 20.73 -16.08 35.22
C PRO A 372 21.14 -15.20 36.43
N ASN A 373 20.21 -14.48 37.05
CA ASN A 373 20.53 -13.48 38.09
C ASN A 373 20.49 -14.00 39.52
N VAL A 374 19.43 -14.72 39.88
CA VAL A 374 19.12 -15.08 41.27
C VAL A 374 18.76 -16.55 41.38
N SER A 375 19.16 -17.17 42.49
CA SER A 375 18.71 -18.52 42.84
C SER A 375 17.44 -18.44 43.66
N GLY A 376 16.62 -19.47 43.59
CA GLY A 376 15.40 -19.58 44.38
C GLY A 376 15.02 -21.04 44.59
N GLN A 377 13.78 -21.26 45.02
CA GLN A 377 13.21 -22.60 45.03
C GLN A 377 12.66 -22.92 43.64
N ASP A 378 12.98 -24.09 43.11
CA ASP A 378 12.57 -24.49 41.76
C ASP A 378 11.06 -24.46 41.58
N GLY A 379 10.67 -24.03 40.38
CA GLY A 379 9.28 -23.85 39.98
C GLY A 379 8.59 -22.63 40.59
N LEU A 380 9.26 -21.85 41.45
CA LEU A 380 8.73 -20.58 41.95
C LEU A 380 9.28 -19.40 41.16
N ALA A 381 8.47 -18.35 41.07
CA ALA A 381 8.68 -17.20 40.19
C ALA A 381 9.95 -16.39 40.49
N LEU A 382 10.44 -16.44 41.75
CA LEU A 382 11.68 -15.80 42.17
C LEU A 382 12.95 -16.53 41.70
N ALA A 383 12.89 -17.82 41.36
CA ALA A 383 14.06 -18.56 40.89
C ALA A 383 14.30 -18.29 39.40
N ASP A 384 15.55 -18.00 39.03
CA ASP A 384 16.00 -18.17 37.65
C ASP A 384 16.58 -19.59 37.49
N GLU A 385 16.83 -20.00 36.25
CA GLU A 385 17.37 -21.34 35.94
C GLU A 385 18.79 -21.53 36.51
N GLU A 386 19.17 -22.76 36.84
CA GLU A 386 20.51 -23.07 37.34
C GLU A 386 21.52 -23.20 36.18
N PRO A 387 22.52 -22.32 36.04
CA PRO A 387 23.41 -22.35 34.89
C PRO A 387 24.56 -23.35 35.08
N VAL A 388 24.84 -24.15 34.04
CA VAL A 388 25.98 -25.08 34.00
C VAL A 388 26.80 -24.93 32.71
N ASP A 389 28.07 -25.34 32.73
CA ASP A 389 28.86 -25.52 31.50
C ASP A 389 28.43 -26.80 30.74
N LEU A 390 28.97 -27.03 29.54
CA LEU A 390 28.66 -28.25 28.76
C LEU A 390 29.15 -29.55 29.38
N ARG A 391 29.89 -29.51 30.50
CA ARG A 391 30.31 -30.68 31.29
C ARG A 391 29.45 -30.87 32.55
N GLY A 392 28.45 -30.01 32.76
CA GLY A 392 27.59 -30.03 33.93
C GLY A 392 28.21 -29.39 35.17
N HIS A 393 29.26 -28.59 35.04
CA HIS A 393 29.76 -27.83 36.19
C HIS A 393 28.93 -26.57 36.40
N ALA A 394 28.45 -26.36 37.61
CA ALA A 394 27.73 -25.15 38.01
C ALA A 394 28.53 -23.88 37.69
N LEU A 395 27.84 -22.91 37.08
CA LEU A 395 28.32 -21.57 36.79
C LEU A 395 27.81 -20.61 37.86
N ALA A 396 28.55 -19.51 38.07
CA ALA A 396 28.09 -18.47 38.97
C ALA A 396 26.93 -17.69 38.32
N LEU A 397 25.90 -17.39 39.10
CA LEU A 397 24.87 -16.43 38.72
C LEU A 397 25.49 -15.04 38.50
N ASP A 398 24.91 -14.30 37.56
CA ASP A 398 25.28 -12.90 37.31
C ASP A 398 24.10 -11.99 37.70
N PRO A 399 24.18 -11.22 38.81
CA PRO A 399 23.15 -10.27 39.20
C PRO A 399 22.72 -9.27 38.12
N TRP A 400 23.57 -9.06 37.12
CA TRP A 400 23.34 -8.16 35.98
C TRP A 400 23.15 -8.90 34.65
N GLY A 401 23.20 -10.22 34.64
CA GLY A 401 23.03 -11.00 33.43
C GLY A 401 21.66 -10.75 32.79
N ALA A 402 21.60 -10.87 31.48
CA ALA A 402 20.47 -10.37 30.72
C ALA A 402 20.07 -11.35 29.63
N ASP A 403 18.77 -11.57 29.56
CA ASP A 403 18.06 -12.40 28.61
C ASP A 403 17.13 -11.48 27.84
N LEU A 404 17.75 -10.77 26.90
CA LEU A 404 17.26 -9.50 26.40
C LEU A 404 16.28 -9.74 25.26
N GLU A 405 15.17 -9.03 25.33
CA GLU A 405 14.03 -9.18 24.44
C GLU A 405 13.46 -7.81 24.04
N GLY A 406 13.03 -7.67 22.80
CA GLY A 406 12.62 -6.42 22.19
C GLY A 406 13.71 -5.33 22.15
N VAL A 407 13.63 -4.46 21.16
CA VAL A 407 14.54 -3.30 21.10
C VAL A 407 13.86 -2.08 20.51
N VAL A 408 14.04 -0.95 21.18
CA VAL A 408 13.66 0.36 20.64
C VAL A 408 14.78 1.36 20.84
N ARG A 409 14.83 2.36 19.96
CA ARG A 409 15.77 3.46 20.07
C ARG A 409 15.01 4.77 20.28
N THR A 410 15.44 5.52 21.30
CA THR A 410 14.85 6.81 21.65
C THR A 410 15.60 7.96 20.97
N ALA A 411 15.01 9.15 20.94
CA ALA A 411 15.50 10.29 20.17
C ALA A 411 16.88 10.82 20.64
N ASP A 412 17.24 10.59 21.90
CA ASP A 412 18.58 10.88 22.45
C ASP A 412 19.63 9.85 22.03
N GLY A 413 19.21 8.80 21.33
CA GLY A 413 20.04 7.73 20.81
C GLY A 413 20.24 6.55 21.76
N HIS A 414 19.58 6.52 22.92
CA HIS A 414 19.61 5.39 23.84
C HIS A 414 18.80 4.21 23.31
N TYR A 415 19.27 3.01 23.60
CA TYR A 415 18.58 1.74 23.34
C TYR A 415 17.88 1.28 24.60
N TRP A 416 16.63 0.85 24.45
CA TRP A 416 15.84 0.22 25.50
C TRP A 416 15.54 -1.21 25.11
N MET A 417 15.50 -2.11 26.11
CA MET A 417 15.33 -3.55 25.93
C MET A 417 14.58 -4.14 27.15
N GLY A 418 13.75 -5.15 26.92
CA GLY A 418 13.11 -6.01 27.92
C GLY A 418 14.00 -7.17 28.37
N ASP A 419 13.49 -8.02 29.26
CA ASP A 419 14.24 -9.16 29.82
C ASP A 419 13.28 -10.29 30.25
N GLU A 420 13.54 -11.55 29.84
CA GLU A 420 12.74 -12.71 30.29
C GLU A 420 13.21 -13.36 31.59
N TYR A 421 14.48 -13.26 31.99
CA TYR A 421 14.97 -13.70 33.31
C TYR A 421 14.33 -12.94 34.44
N ARG A 422 13.81 -11.74 34.23
CA ARG A 422 12.80 -11.12 35.10
C ARG A 422 12.27 -9.92 34.37
N PRO A 423 10.95 -9.61 34.45
CA PRO A 423 10.41 -8.43 33.81
C PRO A 423 11.18 -7.18 34.26
N SER A 424 12.08 -6.72 33.42
CA SER A 424 12.99 -5.61 33.69
C SER A 424 13.29 -4.85 32.42
N LEU A 425 13.59 -3.56 32.57
CA LEU A 425 13.90 -2.68 31.44
C LEU A 425 15.35 -2.22 31.53
N TYR A 426 16.12 -2.47 30.49
CA TYR A 426 17.49 -1.99 30.36
C TYR A 426 17.52 -0.74 29.49
N GLU A 427 18.30 0.24 29.92
CA GLU A 427 18.63 1.42 29.13
C GLU A 427 20.13 1.42 28.85
N PHE A 428 20.52 1.39 27.59
CA PHE A 428 21.91 1.50 27.14
C PHE A 428 22.12 2.81 26.40
N ASP A 429 23.28 3.43 26.61
CA ASP A 429 23.69 4.54 25.74
C ASP A 429 24.06 4.03 24.34
N ALA A 430 24.24 4.95 23.39
CA ALA A 430 24.53 4.61 21.99
C ALA A 430 25.82 3.79 21.76
N ARG A 431 26.64 3.58 22.81
CA ARG A 431 27.86 2.75 22.78
C ARG A 431 27.69 1.39 23.46
N GLY A 432 26.48 1.04 23.91
CA GLY A 432 26.20 -0.21 24.60
C GLY A 432 26.56 -0.21 26.08
N ARG A 433 26.76 0.96 26.70
CA ARG A 433 26.99 1.03 28.16
C ARG A 433 25.67 1.15 28.88
N LEU A 434 25.46 0.27 29.86
CA LEU A 434 24.27 0.30 30.72
C LEU A 434 24.20 1.65 31.44
N VAL A 435 23.11 2.37 31.21
CA VAL A 435 22.74 3.58 31.95
C VAL A 435 22.03 3.14 33.23
N ASN A 436 20.97 2.35 33.10
CA ASN A 436 20.23 1.79 34.22
C ASN A 436 19.49 0.51 33.84
N ARG A 437 19.17 -0.31 34.84
CA ARG A 437 18.21 -1.42 34.75
C ARG A 437 17.10 -1.16 35.75
N TYR A 438 15.85 -1.24 35.31
CA TYR A 438 14.67 -1.07 36.16
C TYR A 438 14.05 -2.43 36.45
N ILE A 439 13.93 -2.78 37.72
CA ILE A 439 13.49 -4.10 38.19
C ILE A 439 12.21 -4.00 39.06
N PRO A 440 11.49 -5.11 39.25
CA PRO A 440 10.36 -5.17 40.19
C PRO A 440 10.81 -4.91 41.62
N SER A 441 9.95 -4.24 42.39
CA SER A 441 10.17 -4.03 43.82
C SER A 441 10.37 -5.36 44.54
N GLY A 442 11.37 -5.46 45.43
CA GLY A 442 11.72 -6.70 46.13
C GLY A 442 12.73 -7.60 45.41
N ALA A 443 12.94 -7.43 44.10
CA ALA A 443 13.93 -8.22 43.36
C ALA A 443 15.38 -7.92 43.80
N GLY A 444 15.66 -6.68 44.24
CA GLY A 444 16.98 -6.32 44.75
C GLY A 444 17.34 -7.08 46.02
N ALA A 445 16.37 -7.32 46.89
CA ALA A 445 16.54 -8.13 48.10
C ALA A 445 16.83 -9.61 47.78
N ALA A 446 16.37 -10.11 46.63
CA ALA A 446 16.64 -11.46 46.13
C ALA A 446 18.02 -11.57 45.43
N GLY A 447 18.73 -10.46 45.22
CA GLY A 447 20.08 -10.44 44.66
C GLY A 447 20.19 -9.88 43.24
N ALA A 448 19.09 -9.45 42.62
CA ALA A 448 19.11 -8.83 41.29
C ALA A 448 19.73 -7.42 41.33
N GLY A 449 20.58 -7.10 40.36
CA GLY A 449 21.11 -5.74 40.19
C GLY A 449 20.10 -4.86 39.47
N GLY A 450 19.87 -3.63 39.95
CA GLY A 450 18.99 -2.66 39.28
C GLY A 450 18.34 -1.65 40.24
N THR A 451 17.56 -0.74 39.66
CA THR A 451 16.71 0.22 40.37
C THR A 451 15.30 -0.34 40.48
N GLU A 452 14.78 -0.48 41.71
CA GLU A 452 13.39 -0.92 41.92
C GLU A 452 12.42 0.19 41.51
N ALA A 453 11.74 0.01 40.38
CA ALA A 453 10.80 0.98 39.81
C ALA A 453 9.57 0.32 39.17
N LEU A 454 9.53 -1.02 39.13
CA LEU A 454 8.42 -1.78 38.58
C LEU A 454 7.57 -2.42 39.70
N PRO A 455 6.27 -2.69 39.45
CA PRO A 455 5.39 -3.32 40.43
C PRO A 455 5.89 -4.68 40.91
N VAL A 456 5.71 -4.97 42.20
CA VAL A 456 6.11 -6.25 42.83
C VAL A 456 5.46 -7.47 42.19
N VAL A 457 4.27 -7.33 41.59
CA VAL A 457 3.52 -8.44 40.97
C VAL A 457 4.28 -9.09 39.81
N TYR A 458 5.16 -8.36 39.13
CA TYR A 458 6.01 -8.89 38.07
C TYR A 458 7.05 -9.90 38.57
N ASN A 459 7.29 -10.01 39.88
CA ASN A 459 8.07 -11.11 40.45
C ASN A 459 7.33 -12.45 40.41
N GLN A 460 6.03 -12.47 40.08
CA GLN A 460 5.20 -13.69 39.97
C GLN A 460 5.12 -14.20 38.53
N ARG A 461 6.16 -14.01 37.74
CA ARG A 461 6.24 -14.54 36.37
C ARG A 461 6.42 -16.06 36.39
N ARG A 462 6.03 -16.76 35.32
CA ARG A 462 6.54 -18.12 35.05
C ARG A 462 8.01 -18.05 34.65
N ALA A 463 8.87 -18.89 35.23
CA ALA A 463 10.30 -18.89 34.91
C ALA A 463 10.53 -18.86 33.38
N ASN A 464 11.49 -18.04 32.93
CA ASN A 464 11.77 -17.81 31.51
C ASN A 464 10.65 -17.14 30.70
N ARG A 465 9.73 -16.38 31.34
CA ARG A 465 8.60 -15.70 30.69
C ARG A 465 8.42 -14.27 31.20
N GLY A 466 9.43 -13.41 31.01
CA GLY A 466 9.39 -12.00 31.40
C GLY A 466 8.83 -11.09 30.31
N PHE A 467 9.46 -9.93 30.09
CA PHE A 467 9.04 -9.03 29.02
C PHE A 467 9.58 -9.52 27.68
N GLU A 468 8.69 -9.85 26.74
CA GLU A 468 9.02 -10.28 25.37
C GLU A 468 9.18 -9.09 24.43
N ALA A 469 8.24 -8.16 24.52
CA ALA A 469 8.14 -7.09 23.54
C ALA A 469 8.26 -5.75 24.24
N ILE A 470 8.83 -4.78 23.53
CA ILE A 470 8.78 -3.39 23.95
C ILE A 470 8.48 -2.47 22.78
N ALA A 471 7.74 -1.40 23.05
CA ALA A 471 7.45 -0.35 22.08
C ALA A 471 7.66 1.03 22.70
N HIS A 472 8.22 1.97 21.93
CA HIS A 472 8.41 3.35 22.37
C HIS A 472 7.38 4.27 21.70
N ALA A 473 6.56 4.94 22.51
CA ALA A 473 5.58 5.92 22.05
C ALA A 473 5.32 6.97 23.14
N ASP A 474 5.06 8.21 22.73
CA ASP A 474 4.54 9.27 23.61
C ASP A 474 5.37 9.48 24.91
N GLY A 475 6.70 9.36 24.78
CA GLY A 475 7.66 9.50 25.90
C GLY A 475 7.68 8.32 26.88
N LYS A 476 7.10 7.18 26.51
CA LYS A 476 7.01 5.98 27.35
C LYS A 476 7.54 4.74 26.64
N ILE A 477 8.02 3.79 27.43
CA ILE A 477 8.27 2.42 27.02
C ILE A 477 7.07 1.58 27.45
N TYR A 478 6.44 0.91 26.49
CA TYR A 478 5.41 -0.08 26.73
C TYR A 478 6.07 -1.45 26.70
N ALA A 479 5.96 -2.23 27.77
CA ALA A 479 6.57 -3.55 27.89
C ALA A 479 5.49 -4.62 28.04
N PHE A 480 5.59 -5.68 27.24
CA PHE A 480 4.57 -6.71 27.13
C PHE A 480 5.11 -8.00 27.73
N MET A 481 4.39 -8.54 28.71
CA MET A 481 4.71 -9.86 29.24
C MET A 481 4.55 -10.92 28.16
N GLN A 482 5.47 -11.88 28.09
CA GLN A 482 5.41 -12.97 27.11
C GLN A 482 4.19 -13.87 27.34
N SER A 483 3.95 -14.25 28.60
CA SER A 483 2.87 -15.13 29.04
C SER A 483 2.19 -14.57 30.29
N PRO A 484 0.99 -15.06 30.67
CA PRO A 484 0.35 -14.68 31.92
C PRO A 484 1.25 -14.91 33.13
N LEU A 485 1.11 -14.07 34.15
CA LEU A 485 1.81 -14.27 35.42
C LEU A 485 1.28 -15.53 36.12
N ASP A 486 2.14 -16.20 36.88
CA ASP A 486 1.73 -17.25 37.80
C ASP A 486 1.39 -16.60 39.14
N ASN A 487 0.20 -16.01 39.24
CA ASN A 487 -0.20 -15.23 40.41
C ASN A 487 -1.53 -15.77 40.95
N PRO A 488 -1.59 -16.29 42.20
CA PRO A 488 -0.46 -16.48 43.11
C PRO A 488 0.53 -17.53 42.61
N ASP A 489 1.81 -17.37 42.93
CA ASP A 489 2.90 -18.25 42.52
C ASP A 489 2.75 -19.68 43.08
N VAL A 490 2.85 -20.69 42.20
CA VAL A 490 2.79 -22.12 42.50
C VAL A 490 3.83 -22.88 41.69
N ALA A 491 4.47 -23.88 42.32
CA ALA A 491 5.64 -24.58 41.77
C ALA A 491 5.47 -25.25 40.38
N ASN A 492 4.25 -25.39 39.88
CA ASN A 492 3.95 -26.01 38.58
C ASN A 492 3.39 -25.02 37.54
N ASP A 493 3.43 -23.72 37.82
CA ASP A 493 2.86 -22.62 37.04
C ASP A 493 1.38 -22.84 36.63
N ALA A 494 0.61 -23.55 37.45
CA ALA A 494 -0.74 -23.93 37.07
C ALA A 494 -1.65 -22.71 36.84
N ASN A 495 -1.39 -21.58 37.52
CA ASN A 495 -2.21 -20.38 37.36
C ASN A 495 -1.86 -19.66 36.06
N SER A 496 -0.58 -19.51 35.73
CA SER A 496 -0.12 -18.98 34.44
C SER A 496 -0.64 -19.82 33.27
N LYS A 497 -0.48 -21.15 33.34
CA LYS A 497 -0.88 -22.10 32.28
C LYS A 497 -2.39 -22.17 32.05
N ALA A 498 -3.19 -21.87 33.08
CA ALA A 498 -4.66 -21.82 32.98
C ALA A 498 -5.18 -20.44 32.53
N SER A 499 -4.33 -19.41 32.53
CA SER A 499 -4.74 -18.04 32.25
C SER A 499 -4.54 -17.65 30.77
N ARG A 500 -5.27 -16.62 30.34
CA ARG A 500 -5.06 -15.90 29.09
C ARG A 500 -4.69 -14.43 29.31
N ASN A 501 -4.61 -14.02 30.58
CA ASN A 501 -4.55 -12.62 30.99
C ASN A 501 -3.08 -12.18 31.10
N VAL A 502 -2.64 -11.39 30.14
CA VAL A 502 -1.28 -10.87 30.01
C VAL A 502 -1.26 -9.39 30.38
N ARG A 503 -0.20 -8.91 31.03
CA ARG A 503 -0.06 -7.49 31.41
C ARG A 503 0.83 -6.72 30.45
N ILE A 504 0.46 -5.47 30.20
CA ILE A 504 1.25 -4.48 29.47
C ILE A 504 1.60 -3.35 30.44
N LEU A 505 2.90 -3.13 30.68
CA LEU A 505 3.40 -2.04 31.51
C LEU A 505 3.63 -0.79 30.64
N ALA A 506 3.22 0.39 31.09
CA ALA A 506 3.70 1.67 30.56
C ALA A 506 4.69 2.31 31.54
N PHE A 507 5.93 2.53 31.10
CA PHE A 507 7.02 3.14 31.87
C PHE A 507 7.38 4.51 31.31
N ASP A 508 7.33 5.54 32.14
CA ASP A 508 7.55 6.93 31.71
C ASP A 508 9.03 7.33 31.78
N LEU A 509 9.56 7.79 30.65
CA LEU A 509 10.99 8.09 30.49
C LEU A 509 11.43 9.38 31.19
N ALA A 510 10.49 10.27 31.52
CA ALA A 510 10.80 11.50 32.24
C ALA A 510 10.90 11.27 33.75
N THR A 511 9.92 10.57 34.32
CA THR A 511 9.81 10.29 35.75
C THR A 511 10.60 9.06 36.18
N ARG A 512 10.95 8.18 35.24
CA ARG A 512 11.61 6.89 35.48
C ARG A 512 10.81 5.99 36.44
N GLN A 513 9.49 6.00 36.26
CA GLN A 513 8.51 5.25 37.05
C GLN A 513 7.44 4.65 36.14
N MET A 514 6.71 3.68 36.66
CA MET A 514 5.48 3.21 36.04
C MET A 514 4.47 4.35 35.90
N ALA A 515 3.84 4.45 34.73
CA ALA A 515 2.80 5.42 34.40
C ALA A 515 1.44 4.78 34.07
N GLY A 516 1.37 3.47 33.91
CA GLY A 516 0.12 2.74 33.70
C GLY A 516 0.35 1.24 33.53
N GLU A 517 -0.73 0.45 33.62
CA GLU A 517 -0.73 -0.97 33.29
C GLU A 517 -2.07 -1.38 32.67
N TYR A 518 -2.03 -2.27 31.69
CA TYR A 518 -3.20 -2.65 30.91
C TYR A 518 -3.29 -4.17 30.76
N LEU A 519 -4.51 -4.67 30.61
CA LEU A 519 -4.77 -6.10 30.44
C LEU A 519 -4.94 -6.48 28.98
N TYR A 520 -4.10 -7.38 28.49
CA TYR A 520 -4.21 -8.07 27.21
C TYR A 520 -4.74 -9.49 27.40
N ILE A 521 -5.60 -9.95 26.49
CA ILE A 521 -6.14 -11.32 26.53
C ILE A 521 -5.63 -12.06 25.30
N LEU A 522 -4.86 -13.14 25.47
CA LEU A 522 -4.44 -14.03 24.37
C LEU A 522 -5.64 -14.70 23.70
N GLU A 523 -5.65 -15.06 22.41
CA GLU A 523 -6.79 -15.78 21.79
C GLU A 523 -6.98 -17.22 22.29
N GLY A 524 -5.96 -17.83 22.91
CA GLY A 524 -5.98 -19.20 23.42
C GLY A 524 -5.82 -20.28 22.34
N GLY A 525 -5.62 -21.55 22.75
CA GLY A 525 -5.34 -22.68 21.83
C GLY A 525 -3.85 -23.02 21.77
N SER A 526 -3.27 -23.20 20.57
CA SER A 526 -1.83 -23.45 20.39
C SER A 526 -0.95 -22.20 20.47
N SER A 527 -1.52 -20.99 20.27
CA SER A 527 -0.84 -19.71 20.50
C SER A 527 -0.95 -19.33 21.97
N ASP A 528 0.18 -19.27 22.66
CA ASP A 528 0.27 -19.13 24.11
C ASP A 528 1.21 -18.00 24.58
N LYS A 529 1.75 -17.21 23.64
CA LYS A 529 2.76 -16.20 23.93
C LYS A 529 2.83 -15.06 22.91
N ILE A 530 3.32 -13.93 23.40
CA ILE A 530 3.73 -12.77 22.60
C ILE A 530 5.03 -13.08 21.85
N GLY A 531 5.28 -12.41 20.71
CA GLY A 531 6.55 -12.45 19.97
C GLY A 531 7.28 -11.12 19.93
N ASP A 532 6.67 -10.04 19.40
CA ASP A 532 7.22 -8.67 19.50
C ASP A 532 6.10 -7.64 19.25
N ALA A 533 6.39 -6.35 19.44
CA ALA A 533 5.45 -5.24 19.34
C ALA A 533 6.08 -4.00 18.70
N VAL A 534 5.29 -3.24 17.93
CA VAL A 534 5.70 -1.93 17.41
C VAL A 534 4.60 -0.90 17.59
N ALA A 535 4.98 0.33 17.90
CA ALA A 535 4.06 1.44 18.10
C ALA A 535 3.49 1.99 16.78
N LEU A 536 2.19 2.27 16.77
CA LEU A 536 1.48 3.02 15.72
C LEU A 536 1.18 4.48 16.12
N GLY A 537 1.45 4.84 17.38
CA GLY A 537 1.18 6.14 17.96
C GLY A 537 -0.25 6.31 18.50
N GLY A 538 -0.41 7.21 19.48
CA GLY A 538 -1.71 7.50 20.11
C GLY A 538 -2.27 6.31 20.88
N GLY A 539 -1.43 5.60 21.63
CA GLY A 539 -1.83 4.42 22.42
C GLY A 539 -2.16 3.17 21.61
N ARG A 540 -1.75 3.09 20.33
CA ARG A 540 -1.99 1.94 19.45
C ARG A 540 -0.69 1.24 19.07
N PHE A 541 -0.76 -0.09 18.92
CA PHE A 541 0.39 -0.94 18.63
C PHE A 541 0.00 -2.06 17.66
N LEU A 542 1.00 -2.62 16.97
CA LEU A 542 0.92 -3.96 16.41
C LEU A 542 1.65 -4.92 17.36
N LEU A 543 1.11 -6.12 17.56
CA LEU A 543 1.59 -7.10 18.53
C LEU A 543 1.48 -8.51 17.93
N ILE A 544 2.57 -9.29 17.97
CA ILE A 544 2.57 -10.68 17.52
C ILE A 544 2.10 -11.59 18.65
N GLU A 545 1.10 -12.44 18.36
CA GLU A 545 0.80 -13.67 19.10
C GLU A 545 1.26 -14.88 18.27
N ARG A 546 1.97 -15.84 18.89
CA ARG A 546 2.53 -16.98 18.18
C ARG A 546 2.43 -18.29 18.96
N ASP A 547 2.40 -19.40 18.22
CA ASP A 547 2.68 -20.75 18.74
C ASP A 547 4.16 -21.15 18.50
N SER A 548 4.51 -22.41 18.77
CA SER A 548 5.84 -22.96 18.43
C SER A 548 5.83 -23.81 17.13
N ALA A 549 4.79 -23.72 16.30
CA ALA A 549 4.70 -24.50 15.07
C ALA A 549 5.31 -23.75 13.87
N THR A 550 5.63 -24.50 12.81
CA THR A 550 6.00 -23.98 11.47
C THR A 550 5.01 -24.48 10.41
N GLY A 551 5.14 -23.98 9.18
CA GLY A 551 4.25 -24.36 8.07
C GLY A 551 2.91 -23.61 8.08
N VAL A 552 2.07 -23.93 7.09
CA VAL A 552 0.81 -23.21 6.81
C VAL A 552 -0.24 -23.31 7.92
N ASN A 553 -0.11 -24.28 8.83
CA ASN A 553 -1.02 -24.46 9.96
C ASN A 553 -0.52 -23.81 11.26
N ALA A 554 0.66 -23.18 11.21
CA ALA A 554 1.19 -22.46 12.36
C ALA A 554 0.33 -21.23 12.65
N ARG A 555 0.10 -20.95 13.93
CA ARG A 555 -0.63 -19.75 14.34
C ARG A 555 0.34 -18.64 14.67
N LYS A 556 0.47 -17.69 13.74
CA LYS A 556 1.33 -16.51 13.85
C LYS A 556 0.49 -15.27 13.54
N ALA A 557 -0.23 -14.77 14.52
CA ALA A 557 -1.18 -13.67 14.34
C ALA A 557 -0.55 -12.34 14.74
N LEU A 558 -0.65 -11.34 13.88
CA LEU A 558 -0.32 -9.96 14.17
C LEU A 558 -1.62 -9.23 14.49
N TYR A 559 -1.76 -8.72 15.70
CA TYR A 559 -2.92 -7.96 16.16
C TYR A 559 -2.63 -6.47 16.18
N ARG A 560 -3.59 -5.66 15.76
CA ARG A 560 -3.64 -4.23 16.10
C ARG A 560 -4.34 -4.07 17.43
N ILE A 561 -3.70 -3.40 18.39
CA ILE A 561 -4.23 -3.17 19.73
C ILE A 561 -4.38 -1.67 20.02
N ASP A 562 -5.37 -1.32 20.84
CA ASP A 562 -5.66 0.04 21.28
C ASP A 562 -5.88 0.09 22.80
N LEU A 563 -5.05 0.89 23.48
CA LEU A 563 -5.08 1.06 24.93
C LEU A 563 -6.05 2.16 25.40
N ASN A 564 -6.53 3.05 24.52
CA ASN A 564 -7.22 4.28 24.94
C ASN A 564 -8.54 4.03 25.68
N ALA A 565 -9.23 2.94 25.36
CA ALA A 565 -10.48 2.54 26.01
C ALA A 565 -10.30 1.50 27.12
N ALA A 566 -9.06 1.02 27.33
CA ALA A 566 -8.74 0.01 28.33
C ALA A 566 -8.71 0.61 29.74
N THR A 567 -9.03 -0.20 30.74
CA THR A 567 -8.85 0.21 32.14
C THR A 567 -7.37 0.25 32.48
N ASP A 568 -6.89 1.39 32.98
CA ASP A 568 -5.56 1.48 33.58
C ASP A 568 -5.57 0.83 34.96
N LEU A 569 -4.97 -0.35 35.05
CA LEU A 569 -4.91 -1.18 36.24
C LEU A 569 -4.16 -0.51 37.39
N SER A 570 -3.28 0.45 37.11
CA SER A 570 -2.54 1.18 38.15
C SER A 570 -3.44 2.10 39.00
N THR A 571 -4.64 2.40 38.51
CA THR A 571 -5.65 3.22 39.21
C THR A 571 -6.56 2.40 40.13
N LEU A 572 -6.47 1.07 40.06
CA LEU A 572 -7.27 0.15 40.85
C LEU A 572 -6.64 -0.10 42.22
N ASP A 573 -7.47 -0.50 43.20
CA ASP A 573 -6.96 -0.95 44.50
C ASP A 573 -6.05 -2.19 44.26
N PRO A 574 -4.80 -2.21 44.76
CA PRO A 574 -3.93 -3.39 44.67
C PRO A 574 -4.57 -4.66 45.25
N GLY A 575 -5.60 -4.51 46.10
CA GLY A 575 -6.43 -5.57 46.64
C GLY A 575 -7.72 -5.87 45.86
N ILE A 576 -7.93 -5.40 44.63
CA ILE A 576 -9.05 -5.87 43.79
C ILE A 576 -8.84 -7.36 43.48
N VAL A 577 -9.49 -8.15 44.32
CA VAL A 577 -9.76 -9.57 44.16
C VAL A 577 -11.24 -9.64 43.79
N GLY A 578 -11.56 -10.05 42.57
CA GLY A 578 -12.94 -10.32 42.18
C GLY A 578 -13.49 -11.52 42.98
N PRO A 579 -14.74 -11.95 42.74
CA PRO A 579 -15.23 -13.22 43.25
C PRO A 579 -14.46 -14.38 42.57
N GLY A 580 -13.24 -14.69 43.02
CA GLY A 580 -12.41 -15.74 42.42
C GLY A 580 -10.90 -15.70 42.69
N GLY A 581 -10.27 -14.53 42.88
CA GLY A 581 -8.81 -14.45 43.05
C GLY A 581 -8.14 -13.27 42.33
N THR A 582 -6.86 -13.45 42.01
CA THR A 582 -5.95 -12.53 41.28
C THR A 582 -6.42 -12.27 39.85
N LEU A 583 -5.89 -11.23 39.19
CA LEU A 583 -6.25 -10.87 37.81
C LEU A 583 -6.08 -12.03 36.83
N GLU A 584 -5.04 -12.84 37.03
CA GLU A 584 -4.68 -13.99 36.20
C GLU A 584 -5.69 -15.14 36.33
N SER A 585 -6.46 -15.19 37.42
CA SER A 585 -7.52 -16.18 37.64
C SER A 585 -8.91 -15.76 37.14
N MET A 586 -9.07 -14.51 36.69
CA MET A 586 -10.37 -13.97 36.28
C MET A 586 -10.73 -14.41 34.86
N ASP A 587 -11.96 -14.89 34.69
CA ASP A 587 -12.60 -15.06 33.39
C ASP A 587 -13.28 -13.76 32.91
N ALA A 588 -13.95 -13.81 31.77
CA ALA A 588 -14.60 -12.64 31.19
C ALA A 588 -15.68 -12.02 32.10
N ASP A 589 -16.44 -12.86 32.81
CA ASP A 589 -17.48 -12.41 33.74
C ASP A 589 -16.84 -11.75 34.97
N GLY A 590 -15.79 -12.35 35.53
CA GLY A 590 -15.02 -11.79 36.64
C GLY A 590 -14.37 -10.44 36.32
N LEU A 591 -13.83 -10.27 35.10
CA LEU A 591 -13.28 -8.99 34.64
C LEU A 591 -14.38 -7.92 34.53
N ASN A 592 -15.54 -8.28 33.98
CA ASN A 592 -16.67 -7.38 33.84
C ASN A 592 -17.25 -6.95 35.20
N ASP A 593 -17.39 -7.88 36.15
CA ASP A 593 -17.82 -7.61 37.53
C ASP A 593 -16.84 -6.68 38.26
N ALA A 594 -15.54 -6.80 37.98
CA ALA A 594 -14.50 -5.91 38.48
C ALA A 594 -14.43 -4.55 37.74
N GLY A 595 -15.22 -4.36 36.68
CA GLY A 595 -15.19 -3.15 35.84
C GLY A 595 -13.91 -2.99 35.02
N ILE A 596 -13.17 -4.08 34.80
CA ILE A 596 -11.91 -4.09 34.05
C ILE A 596 -12.21 -4.31 32.57
N LYS A 597 -11.83 -3.34 31.74
CA LYS A 597 -11.87 -3.45 30.28
C LYS A 597 -10.49 -3.83 29.77
N PRO A 598 -10.32 -5.03 29.20
CA PRO A 598 -9.09 -5.37 28.50
C PRO A 598 -8.87 -4.45 27.30
N VAL A 599 -7.64 -4.44 26.79
CA VAL A 599 -7.29 -3.70 25.59
C VAL A 599 -8.07 -4.24 24.41
N ARG A 600 -8.52 -3.33 23.54
CA ARG A 600 -9.20 -3.71 22.31
C ARG A 600 -8.15 -4.26 21.36
N LYS A 601 -8.43 -5.41 20.74
CA LYS A 601 -7.58 -5.99 19.71
C LYS A 601 -8.37 -6.39 18.47
N GLU A 602 -7.69 -6.39 17.34
CA GLU A 602 -8.22 -6.73 16.03
C GLU A 602 -7.14 -7.45 15.24
N LEU A 603 -7.47 -8.58 14.60
CA LEU A 603 -6.51 -9.28 13.75
C LEU A 603 -6.09 -8.36 12.61
N TYR A 604 -4.80 -8.05 12.55
CA TYR A 604 -4.22 -7.24 11.49
C TYR A 604 -3.70 -8.10 10.35
N LEU A 605 -3.02 -9.20 10.66
CA LEU A 605 -2.45 -10.10 9.65
C LEU A 605 -2.20 -11.50 10.24
N ASP A 606 -2.51 -12.55 9.48
CA ASP A 606 -1.97 -13.88 9.75
C ASP A 606 -0.65 -14.04 8.98
N LEU A 607 0.47 -14.13 9.71
CA LEU A 607 1.81 -14.21 9.13
C LEU A 607 2.01 -15.54 8.39
N ALA A 608 1.45 -16.65 8.88
CA ALA A 608 1.57 -17.94 8.22
C ALA A 608 0.80 -17.95 6.89
N ALA A 609 -0.41 -17.36 6.89
CA ALA A 609 -1.19 -17.15 5.66
C ALA A 609 -0.50 -16.19 4.68
N ALA A 610 0.28 -15.23 5.19
CA ALA A 610 1.13 -14.34 4.39
C ALA A 610 2.41 -15.02 3.85
N GLY A 611 2.61 -16.31 4.13
CA GLY A 611 3.76 -17.11 3.67
C GLY A 611 4.90 -17.25 4.68
N TYR A 612 4.82 -16.65 5.87
CA TYR A 612 5.82 -16.80 6.94
C TYR A 612 5.68 -18.20 7.56
N THR A 613 6.22 -19.18 6.86
CA THR A 613 6.06 -20.61 7.18
C THR A 613 7.40 -21.29 7.51
N PHE A 614 8.50 -20.55 7.35
CA PHE A 614 9.87 -21.07 7.41
C PHE A 614 10.52 -20.99 8.81
N ALA A 615 9.92 -20.25 9.75
CA ALA A 615 10.41 -20.08 11.11
C ALA A 615 9.25 -20.10 12.12
N ASP A 616 9.50 -20.56 13.34
CA ASP A 616 8.52 -20.67 14.42
C ASP A 616 8.51 -19.46 15.37
N LYS A 617 9.61 -18.70 15.43
CA LYS A 617 9.83 -17.60 16.38
C LYS A 617 9.97 -16.23 15.69
N PRO A 618 8.87 -15.60 15.25
CA PRO A 618 8.90 -14.20 14.84
C PRO A 618 9.02 -13.29 16.07
N GLU A 619 10.25 -12.97 16.47
CA GLU A 619 10.58 -12.29 17.75
C GLU A 619 11.19 -10.90 17.57
N GLY A 620 11.23 -10.39 16.33
CA GLY A 620 11.42 -8.96 16.11
C GLY A 620 10.45 -8.40 15.08
N LEU A 621 9.85 -7.24 15.37
CA LEU A 621 8.84 -6.56 14.56
C LEU A 621 9.17 -5.07 14.43
N ALA A 622 9.24 -4.58 13.19
CA ALA A 622 9.35 -3.16 12.91
C ALA A 622 8.37 -2.70 11.82
N LEU A 623 7.86 -1.48 11.99
CA LEU A 623 7.12 -0.77 10.96
C LEU A 623 8.11 0.05 10.12
N VAL A 624 8.16 -0.22 8.81
CA VAL A 624 9.04 0.50 7.88
C VAL A 624 8.34 1.76 7.37
N ASP A 625 7.09 1.60 6.95
CA ASP A 625 6.19 2.63 6.44
C ASP A 625 4.73 2.15 6.60
N GLY A 626 3.76 2.88 6.02
CA GLY A 626 2.33 2.53 6.13
C GLY A 626 1.91 1.21 5.46
N GLU A 627 2.76 0.65 4.58
CA GLU A 627 2.46 -0.55 3.80
C GLU A 627 3.38 -1.73 4.13
N THR A 628 4.55 -1.47 4.72
CA THR A 628 5.63 -2.44 4.85
C THR A 628 5.95 -2.74 6.32
N LEU A 629 5.85 -4.02 6.67
CA LEU A 629 6.31 -4.58 7.93
C LEU A 629 7.62 -5.33 7.72
N ALA A 630 8.50 -5.27 8.73
CA ALA A 630 9.73 -6.04 8.78
C ALA A 630 9.70 -6.95 10.02
N ILE A 631 10.04 -8.22 9.83
CA ILE A 631 10.03 -9.24 10.88
C ILE A 631 11.36 -10.00 10.84
N VAL A 632 12.01 -10.18 11.99
CA VAL A 632 13.18 -11.08 12.12
C VAL A 632 12.80 -12.29 12.98
N ASN A 633 13.35 -13.45 12.66
CA ASN A 633 13.21 -14.63 13.51
C ASN A 633 14.37 -14.79 14.50
N ASP A 634 14.05 -15.29 15.68
CA ASP A 634 15.01 -16.03 16.49
C ASP A 634 15.28 -17.40 15.83
N ASN A 635 16.54 -17.79 15.78
CA ASN A 635 16.99 -19.04 15.20
C ASN A 635 17.72 -19.95 16.19
N ASP A 636 17.68 -19.63 17.50
CA ASP A 636 18.33 -20.37 18.58
C ASP A 636 19.83 -20.58 18.33
N PHE A 637 20.49 -19.62 17.68
CA PHE A 637 21.90 -19.71 17.25
C PHE A 637 22.20 -20.93 16.35
N GLY A 638 21.17 -21.50 15.71
CA GLY A 638 21.23 -22.71 14.89
C GLY A 638 21.36 -24.01 15.70
N LEU A 639 21.07 -23.99 16.99
CA LEU A 639 21.18 -25.15 17.88
C LEU A 639 19.97 -26.08 17.80
N SER A 640 20.15 -27.33 18.23
CA SER A 640 19.07 -28.31 18.43
C SER A 640 18.65 -28.42 19.90
N GLY A 641 19.34 -27.71 20.79
CA GLY A 641 19.22 -27.83 22.23
C GLY A 641 19.88 -29.08 22.84
N ALA A 642 20.28 -30.09 22.06
CA ALA A 642 20.87 -31.32 22.60
C ALA A 642 22.41 -31.29 22.73
N PHE A 643 22.96 -31.89 23.78
CA PHE A 643 24.41 -32.00 24.01
C PHE A 643 24.81 -33.28 24.77
N ASP A 644 26.10 -33.64 24.74
CA ASP A 644 26.68 -34.76 25.51
C ASP A 644 27.52 -34.21 26.67
N PRO A 645 27.14 -34.46 27.94
CA PRO A 645 27.84 -33.86 29.08
C PRO A 645 29.20 -34.55 29.33
N ALA A 646 29.39 -35.79 28.87
CA ALA A 646 30.65 -36.50 29.02
C ALA A 646 31.76 -35.92 28.13
N THR A 647 31.39 -35.44 26.95
CA THR A 647 32.34 -34.87 25.98
C THR A 647 32.30 -33.35 25.91
N GLY A 648 31.22 -32.72 26.38
CA GLY A 648 30.97 -31.29 26.25
C GLY A 648 30.62 -30.87 24.82
N LYS A 649 30.22 -31.82 23.96
CA LYS A 649 29.90 -31.56 22.56
C LYS A 649 28.42 -31.28 22.33
N LEU A 650 28.15 -30.33 21.46
CA LEU A 650 26.81 -30.05 20.97
C LEU A 650 26.37 -31.08 19.92
N THR A 651 25.09 -31.43 19.95
CA THR A 651 24.49 -32.26 18.90
C THR A 651 24.17 -31.36 17.71
N PRO A 652 24.70 -31.66 16.50
CA PRO A 652 24.40 -30.87 15.32
C PRO A 652 22.90 -30.81 15.06
N ASN A 653 22.37 -29.61 14.81
CA ASN A 653 21.01 -29.46 14.33
C ASN A 653 20.95 -29.95 12.86
N PRO A 654 20.13 -30.96 12.52
CA PRO A 654 20.02 -31.46 11.15
C PRO A 654 19.32 -30.47 10.20
N ALA A 655 18.59 -29.48 10.73
CA ALA A 655 17.85 -28.49 9.96
C ALA A 655 17.84 -27.12 10.69
N PRO A 656 19.01 -26.45 10.82
CA PRO A 656 19.09 -25.16 11.49
C PRO A 656 18.32 -24.10 10.70
N GLN A 657 17.53 -23.28 11.41
CA GLN A 657 16.92 -22.10 10.82
C GLN A 657 17.98 -21.02 10.62
N ALA A 658 17.93 -20.34 9.47
CA ALA A 658 18.77 -19.16 9.24
C ALA A 658 18.11 -17.93 9.87
N SER A 659 18.92 -17.03 10.42
CA SER A 659 18.48 -15.69 10.80
C SER A 659 17.97 -14.97 9.56
N THR A 660 16.70 -14.63 9.52
CA THR A 660 16.00 -14.16 8.31
C THR A 660 15.20 -12.92 8.62
N LEU A 661 15.41 -11.86 7.83
CA LEU A 661 14.53 -10.70 7.76
C LEU A 661 13.45 -10.94 6.71
N ALA A 662 12.20 -11.04 7.13
CA ALA A 662 11.02 -11.01 6.28
C ALA A 662 10.52 -9.56 6.12
N LEU A 663 10.28 -9.14 4.88
CA LEU A 663 9.47 -7.96 4.58
C LEU A 663 8.09 -8.42 4.11
N ILE A 664 7.05 -7.91 4.77
CA ILE A 664 5.67 -8.13 4.35
C ILE A 664 5.10 -6.80 3.88
N ARG A 665 4.83 -6.71 2.59
CA ARG A 665 4.18 -5.54 2.01
C ARG A 665 2.70 -5.82 1.83
N ARG A 666 1.85 -5.00 2.45
CA ARG A 666 0.43 -4.96 2.10
C ARG A 666 0.31 -4.38 0.69
N ALA A 667 -0.32 -5.12 -0.21
CA ALA A 667 -0.80 -4.53 -1.44
C ALA A 667 -2.05 -3.72 -1.06
N PRO A 668 -2.12 -2.39 -1.33
CA PRO A 668 -3.39 -1.69 -1.31
C PRO A 668 -4.27 -2.36 -2.37
N GLY A 669 -5.29 -3.08 -1.92
CA GLY A 669 -5.96 -4.09 -2.71
C GLY A 669 -7.32 -4.38 -2.10
N GLY A 670 -8.29 -4.46 -2.99
CA GLY A 670 -9.70 -4.48 -2.67
C GLY A 670 -10.45 -3.67 -3.70
N LEU A 671 -11.76 -3.84 -3.73
CA LEU A 671 -12.69 -3.02 -4.49
C LEU A 671 -14.06 -3.16 -3.84
N ASP A 672 -14.92 -2.18 -4.04
CA ASP A 672 -16.36 -2.43 -3.92
C ASP A 672 -16.85 -3.13 -5.18
N ALA A 673 -17.44 -4.33 -5.03
CA ALA A 673 -17.74 -5.24 -6.14
C ALA A 673 -19.21 -5.29 -6.54
N SER A 674 -20.10 -4.69 -5.74
CA SER A 674 -21.53 -4.96 -5.83
C SER A 674 -22.32 -3.67 -5.74
N ASP A 675 -23.21 -3.46 -6.70
CA ASP A 675 -24.23 -2.42 -6.68
C ASP A 675 -25.52 -2.85 -5.93
N ARG A 676 -25.47 -3.96 -5.16
CA ARG A 676 -26.65 -4.66 -4.61
C ARG A 676 -26.50 -5.07 -3.14
N ASP A 677 -25.59 -4.46 -2.40
CA ASP A 677 -25.40 -4.75 -0.99
C ASP A 677 -25.76 -3.58 -0.04
N ASP A 678 -26.23 -2.47 -0.62
CA ASP A 678 -26.71 -1.25 0.03
C ASP A 678 -25.68 -0.61 1.00
N ARG A 679 -24.37 -0.81 0.75
CA ARG A 679 -23.30 -0.23 1.54
C ARG A 679 -22.04 -0.01 0.71
N ILE A 680 -21.10 0.74 1.25
CA ILE A 680 -19.72 0.76 0.74
C ILE A 680 -18.98 -0.46 1.34
N ASP A 681 -18.55 -1.41 0.52
CA ASP A 681 -17.84 -2.64 0.90
C ASP A 681 -16.50 -2.80 0.14
N ILE A 682 -15.64 -1.79 0.22
CA ILE A 682 -14.26 -1.88 -0.27
C ILE A 682 -13.50 -2.91 0.56
N ARG A 683 -13.30 -4.09 0.00
CA ARG A 683 -12.58 -5.17 0.68
C ARG A 683 -11.87 -6.10 -0.29
N PRO A 684 -11.01 -6.99 0.22
CA PRO A 684 -10.41 -8.02 -0.59
C PRO A 684 -11.40 -8.96 -1.29
N TRP A 685 -11.13 -9.23 -2.56
CA TRP A 685 -11.86 -10.16 -3.41
C TRP A 685 -10.89 -11.03 -4.21
N PRO A 686 -11.18 -12.33 -4.48
CA PRO A 686 -10.35 -13.18 -5.33
C PRO A 686 -10.51 -12.82 -6.81
N VAL A 687 -10.20 -11.57 -7.14
CA VAL A 687 -10.39 -10.93 -8.44
C VAL A 687 -9.12 -10.19 -8.79
N LYS A 688 -8.73 -10.27 -10.06
CA LYS A 688 -7.66 -9.47 -10.66
C LYS A 688 -8.27 -8.33 -11.45
N GLY A 689 -7.64 -7.16 -11.46
CA GLY A 689 -8.02 -6.02 -12.29
C GLY A 689 -7.08 -5.90 -13.49
N LEU A 690 -7.60 -5.69 -14.68
CA LEU A 690 -6.80 -5.32 -15.85
C LEU A 690 -6.54 -3.82 -15.81
N TYR A 691 -5.30 -3.36 -16.08
CA TYR A 691 -5.01 -1.93 -15.97
C TYR A 691 -5.71 -1.10 -17.05
N GLN A 692 -5.73 -1.58 -18.30
CA GLN A 692 -6.51 -1.01 -19.40
C GLN A 692 -6.54 0.52 -19.38
N PRO A 693 -5.38 1.16 -19.60
CA PRO A 693 -5.29 2.58 -19.44
C PRO A 693 -5.75 3.34 -20.67
N ASP A 694 -6.61 4.32 -20.47
CA ASP A 694 -7.07 5.21 -21.53
C ASP A 694 -5.98 6.27 -21.71
N THR A 695 -5.94 7.27 -20.84
CA THR A 695 -5.01 8.37 -20.99
C THR A 695 -3.60 8.03 -20.48
N ILE A 696 -2.58 8.45 -21.24
CA ILE A 696 -1.16 8.37 -20.86
C ILE A 696 -0.46 9.73 -20.91
N ALA A 697 0.33 10.02 -19.88
CA ALA A 697 1.23 11.17 -19.81
C ALA A 697 2.66 10.72 -19.50
N SER A 698 3.66 11.55 -19.84
CA SER A 698 5.05 11.26 -19.51
C SER A 698 5.78 12.47 -18.94
N TYR A 699 6.75 12.19 -18.07
CA TYR A 699 7.60 13.19 -17.46
C TYR A 699 9.00 12.64 -17.23
N GLN A 700 9.96 13.54 -16.98
CA GLN A 700 11.37 13.18 -16.88
C GLN A 700 11.97 13.57 -15.54
N ILE A 701 12.59 12.60 -14.85
CA ILE A 701 13.38 12.83 -13.64
C ILE A 701 14.82 12.39 -13.90
N ARG A 702 15.77 13.32 -13.73
CA ARG A 702 17.22 13.05 -13.85
C ARG A 702 17.60 12.29 -15.12
N GLY A 703 16.97 12.62 -16.24
CA GLY A 703 17.23 12.00 -17.54
C GLY A 703 16.43 10.73 -17.83
N ARG A 704 15.65 10.20 -16.88
CA ARG A 704 14.80 9.00 -17.07
C ARG A 704 13.35 9.41 -17.31
N VAL A 705 12.73 8.80 -18.30
CA VAL A 705 11.30 8.99 -18.61
C VAL A 705 10.47 8.01 -17.78
N TYR A 706 9.39 8.53 -17.22
CA TYR A 706 8.34 7.78 -16.54
C TYR A 706 7.02 8.06 -17.24
N LEU A 707 6.17 7.04 -17.30
CA LEU A 707 4.83 7.10 -17.88
C LEU A 707 3.83 7.08 -16.72
N VAL A 708 2.77 7.85 -16.83
CA VAL A 708 1.65 7.84 -15.89
C VAL A 708 0.41 7.48 -16.70
N THR A 709 -0.40 6.57 -16.19
CA THR A 709 -1.62 6.11 -16.85
C THR A 709 -2.81 6.21 -15.90
N ALA A 710 -3.97 6.62 -16.43
CA ALA A 710 -5.25 6.49 -15.77
C ALA A 710 -5.86 5.14 -16.19
N ASN A 711 -6.24 4.30 -15.23
CA ASN A 711 -6.57 2.89 -15.47
C ASN A 711 -8.09 2.69 -15.44
N GLU A 712 -8.76 3.22 -16.47
CA GLU A 712 -10.21 3.37 -16.61
C GLU A 712 -10.90 2.01 -16.80
N GLY A 713 -10.64 1.34 -17.92
CA GLY A 713 -11.00 -0.06 -18.10
C GLY A 713 -12.04 -0.38 -19.16
N ASP A 714 -11.92 0.11 -20.39
CA ASP A 714 -12.94 -0.21 -21.38
C ASP A 714 -12.90 -1.67 -21.91
N ALA A 715 -14.05 -2.14 -22.39
CA ALA A 715 -14.28 -3.51 -22.81
C ALA A 715 -14.76 -3.56 -24.26
N ARG A 716 -14.45 -4.65 -24.97
CA ARG A 716 -15.09 -4.89 -26.27
C ARG A 716 -16.49 -5.47 -26.13
N ASP A 717 -17.50 -4.61 -26.22
CA ASP A 717 -18.92 -4.99 -26.18
C ASP A 717 -19.65 -4.55 -27.46
N TYR A 718 -19.71 -5.44 -28.46
CA TYR A 718 -20.32 -5.22 -29.76
C TYR A 718 -21.46 -6.22 -30.02
N ASP A 719 -22.41 -5.88 -30.90
CA ASP A 719 -23.52 -6.77 -31.31
C ASP A 719 -23.04 -8.18 -31.75
N GLY A 720 -21.90 -8.26 -32.44
CA GLY A 720 -21.29 -9.49 -32.95
C GLY A 720 -20.35 -10.20 -31.98
N PHE A 721 -19.88 -9.53 -30.92
CA PHE A 721 -18.91 -10.06 -29.96
C PHE A 721 -18.93 -9.23 -28.68
N SER A 722 -19.07 -9.89 -27.53
CA SER A 722 -18.97 -9.26 -26.22
C SER A 722 -18.03 -10.07 -25.33
N GLU A 723 -17.02 -9.40 -24.78
CA GLU A 723 -16.17 -10.00 -23.78
C GLU A 723 -16.72 -9.87 -22.35
N GLU A 724 -17.73 -9.02 -22.13
CA GLU A 724 -18.30 -8.80 -20.80
C GLU A 724 -19.18 -9.97 -20.36
N VAL A 725 -18.99 -10.39 -19.10
CA VAL A 725 -19.88 -11.34 -18.44
C VAL A 725 -19.98 -11.01 -16.95
N ARG A 726 -21.12 -11.35 -16.33
CA ARG A 726 -21.32 -11.20 -14.89
C ARG A 726 -20.80 -12.45 -14.19
N VAL A 727 -20.13 -12.32 -13.05
CA VAL A 727 -19.55 -13.48 -12.34
C VAL A 727 -20.59 -14.54 -11.97
N ARG A 728 -21.84 -14.17 -11.69
CA ARG A 728 -22.92 -15.14 -11.41
C ARG A 728 -23.28 -16.06 -12.58
N ASP A 729 -22.94 -15.65 -13.80
CA ASP A 729 -23.26 -16.38 -15.03
C ASP A 729 -22.09 -17.29 -15.47
N LEU A 730 -20.96 -17.25 -14.75
CA LEU A 730 -19.79 -18.10 -14.96
C LEU A 730 -19.88 -19.44 -14.22
N SER A 731 -19.20 -20.46 -14.74
CA SER A 731 -18.81 -21.64 -13.97
C SER A 731 -17.47 -21.36 -13.31
N LEU A 732 -17.37 -21.49 -11.99
CA LEU A 732 -16.13 -21.27 -11.24
C LEU A 732 -15.51 -22.62 -10.84
N ASP A 733 -14.19 -22.77 -11.01
CA ASP A 733 -13.47 -23.97 -10.60
C ASP A 733 -13.65 -24.20 -9.09
N PRO A 734 -14.10 -25.38 -8.65
CA PRO A 734 -14.31 -25.68 -7.24
C PRO A 734 -13.04 -25.68 -6.37
N THR A 735 -11.85 -25.81 -6.96
CA THR A 735 -10.57 -25.79 -6.26
C THR A 735 -10.09 -24.35 -6.02
N ALA A 736 -10.19 -23.49 -7.03
CA ALA A 736 -9.85 -22.07 -6.96
C ALA A 736 -10.90 -21.28 -6.16
N PHE A 737 -12.18 -21.62 -6.33
CA PHE A 737 -13.32 -20.97 -5.67
C PHE A 737 -14.16 -21.96 -4.86
N PRO A 738 -13.63 -22.51 -3.74
CA PRO A 738 -14.36 -23.49 -2.92
C PRO A 738 -15.66 -22.96 -2.30
N ASN A 739 -15.84 -21.64 -2.29
CA ASN A 739 -17.02 -20.91 -1.83
C ASN A 739 -17.77 -20.19 -2.97
N ALA A 740 -17.69 -20.69 -4.22
CA ALA A 740 -18.31 -20.08 -5.41
C ALA A 740 -19.77 -19.64 -5.19
N ALA A 741 -20.60 -20.46 -4.53
CA ALA A 741 -22.01 -20.13 -4.27
C ALA A 741 -22.22 -18.88 -3.41
N ASP A 742 -21.27 -18.55 -2.52
CA ASP A 742 -21.30 -17.31 -1.74
C ASP A 742 -20.74 -16.14 -2.55
N LEU A 743 -19.65 -16.37 -3.30
CA LEU A 743 -19.04 -15.35 -4.16
C LEU A 743 -20.00 -14.88 -5.27
N GLN A 744 -20.78 -15.79 -5.86
CA GLN A 744 -21.69 -15.49 -6.98
C GLN A 744 -23.02 -14.85 -6.56
N LYS A 745 -23.22 -14.50 -5.29
CA LYS A 745 -24.39 -13.73 -4.85
C LYS A 745 -24.33 -12.31 -5.42
N ASN A 746 -25.48 -11.73 -5.75
CA ASN A 746 -25.53 -10.36 -6.28
C ASN A 746 -24.90 -9.34 -5.31
N ALA A 747 -25.10 -9.49 -4.00
CA ALA A 747 -24.49 -8.67 -2.94
C ALA A 747 -22.99 -8.98 -2.68
N ALA A 748 -22.37 -9.76 -3.55
CA ALA A 748 -20.95 -10.11 -3.55
C ALA A 748 -20.41 -9.92 -4.98
N LEU A 749 -19.64 -10.87 -5.53
CA LEU A 749 -19.10 -10.74 -6.88
C LEU A 749 -20.15 -10.98 -7.98
N GLY A 750 -21.32 -11.54 -7.68
CA GLY A 750 -22.25 -12.02 -8.70
C GLY A 750 -22.67 -10.96 -9.73
N ARG A 751 -22.67 -9.69 -9.33
CA ARG A 751 -22.91 -8.56 -10.24
C ARG A 751 -21.64 -8.06 -10.91
N LEU A 752 -20.45 -8.22 -10.35
CA LEU A 752 -19.22 -7.70 -10.95
C LEU A 752 -19.08 -8.13 -12.42
N ARG A 753 -18.80 -7.17 -13.31
CA ARG A 753 -18.43 -7.42 -14.71
C ARG A 753 -16.97 -7.85 -14.79
N VAL A 754 -16.74 -8.93 -15.53
CA VAL A 754 -15.42 -9.50 -15.79
C VAL A 754 -15.32 -9.88 -17.27
N THR A 755 -14.09 -10.05 -17.77
CA THR A 755 -13.89 -10.56 -19.13
C THR A 755 -14.07 -12.08 -19.19
N ASN A 756 -14.69 -12.57 -20.25
CA ASN A 756 -14.80 -14.00 -20.59
C ASN A 756 -13.64 -14.51 -21.45
N THR A 757 -12.66 -13.64 -21.77
CA THR A 757 -11.52 -13.95 -22.66
C THR A 757 -10.28 -14.45 -21.90
N LEU A 758 -10.32 -14.38 -20.56
CA LEU A 758 -9.28 -14.82 -19.63
C LEU A 758 -9.94 -15.63 -18.50
N GLY A 759 -9.13 -16.29 -17.68
CA GLY A 759 -9.56 -16.91 -16.43
C GLY A 759 -9.69 -18.43 -16.46
N ASP A 760 -9.88 -19.03 -17.63
CA ASP A 760 -9.82 -20.49 -17.87
C ASP A 760 -8.37 -20.89 -18.23
N SER A 761 -7.57 -21.28 -17.24
CA SER A 761 -6.13 -21.52 -17.41
C SER A 761 -5.81 -22.92 -17.92
N ASP A 762 -6.70 -23.89 -17.71
CA ASP A 762 -6.51 -25.29 -18.13
C ASP A 762 -7.39 -25.73 -19.31
N GLY A 763 -8.33 -24.89 -19.73
CA GLY A 763 -9.14 -25.02 -20.93
C GLY A 763 -10.35 -25.94 -20.79
N ASP A 764 -10.82 -26.19 -19.57
CA ASP A 764 -11.94 -27.09 -19.30
C ASP A 764 -13.33 -26.42 -19.33
N GLY A 765 -13.35 -25.08 -19.43
CA GLY A 765 -14.54 -24.25 -19.56
C GLY A 765 -15.09 -23.70 -18.26
N ASP A 766 -14.48 -23.99 -17.10
CA ASP A 766 -14.68 -23.22 -15.89
C ASP A 766 -13.56 -22.18 -15.66
N GLN A 767 -13.73 -21.36 -14.62
CA GLN A 767 -12.86 -20.22 -14.36
C GLN A 767 -12.01 -20.48 -13.12
N ASP A 768 -10.69 -20.50 -13.30
CA ASP A 768 -9.68 -20.56 -12.24
C ASP A 768 -9.42 -19.18 -11.63
N GLU A 769 -9.61 -18.13 -12.40
CA GLU A 769 -9.31 -16.75 -12.03
C GLU A 769 -10.37 -15.79 -12.61
N LEU A 770 -10.63 -14.68 -11.92
CA LEU A 770 -11.56 -13.64 -12.36
C LEU A 770 -10.81 -12.36 -12.71
N TYR A 771 -11.18 -11.73 -13.83
CA TYR A 771 -10.53 -10.52 -14.35
C TYR A 771 -11.56 -9.40 -14.56
N ALA A 772 -11.63 -8.47 -13.61
CA ALA A 772 -12.41 -7.25 -13.71
C ALA A 772 -11.74 -6.24 -14.65
N PHE A 773 -12.57 -5.40 -15.25
CA PHE A 773 -12.14 -4.29 -16.09
C PHE A 773 -11.65 -3.11 -15.26
N GLY A 774 -10.60 -2.46 -15.76
CA GLY A 774 -10.01 -1.29 -15.11
C GLY A 774 -9.18 -1.60 -13.87
N GLY A 775 -8.20 -0.74 -13.64
CA GLY A 775 -7.37 -0.81 -12.44
C GLY A 775 -8.02 -0.15 -11.22
N ARG A 776 -9.07 0.66 -11.43
CA ARG A 776 -9.67 1.55 -10.42
C ARG A 776 -8.61 2.43 -9.74
N SER A 777 -7.57 2.78 -10.51
CA SER A 777 -6.34 3.39 -10.03
C SER A 777 -5.70 4.28 -11.09
N PHE A 778 -4.61 4.96 -10.71
CA PHE A 778 -3.60 5.36 -11.67
C PHE A 778 -2.28 4.64 -11.37
N SER A 779 -1.46 4.49 -12.39
CA SER A 779 -0.16 3.82 -12.30
C SER A 779 0.97 4.71 -12.80
N ILE A 780 2.17 4.50 -12.25
CA ILE A 780 3.42 5.03 -12.79
C ILE A 780 4.27 3.87 -13.29
N TRP A 781 4.75 3.98 -14.52
CA TRP A 781 5.59 2.98 -15.20
C TRP A 781 6.95 3.58 -15.55
N SER A 782 7.96 2.71 -15.63
CA SER A 782 9.17 3.04 -16.36
C SER A 782 8.89 3.09 -17.86
N SER A 783 9.75 3.77 -18.62
CA SER A 783 9.67 3.79 -20.09
C SER A 783 9.85 2.42 -20.77
N ARG A 784 10.03 1.34 -20.02
CA ARG A 784 10.15 -0.05 -20.48
C ARG A 784 9.01 -0.94 -19.96
N GLY A 785 7.90 -0.35 -19.53
CA GLY A 785 6.70 -1.08 -19.09
C GLY A 785 6.79 -1.74 -17.71
N GLN A 786 7.82 -1.45 -16.91
CA GLN A 786 7.85 -1.94 -15.51
C GLN A 786 7.04 -1.00 -14.60
N GLN A 787 6.07 -1.53 -13.87
CA GLN A 787 5.32 -0.76 -12.87
C GLN A 787 6.25 -0.27 -11.75
N VAL A 788 6.09 0.99 -11.39
CA VAL A 788 6.86 1.68 -10.34
C VAL A 788 5.96 1.98 -9.13
N TYR A 789 4.72 2.35 -9.40
CA TYR A 789 3.69 2.68 -8.42
C TYR A 789 2.30 2.36 -9.01
N ASP A 790 1.36 1.97 -8.15
CA ASP A 790 -0.07 1.94 -8.42
C ASP A 790 -0.78 2.53 -7.20
N SER A 791 -1.86 3.30 -7.41
CA SER A 791 -2.60 3.87 -6.28
C SER A 791 -3.43 2.87 -5.50
N GLY A 792 -3.52 1.60 -5.92
CA GLY A 792 -4.29 0.58 -5.21
C GLY A 792 -5.77 0.96 -5.15
N ASP A 793 -6.40 0.71 -4.01
CA ASP A 793 -7.79 1.06 -3.70
C ASP A 793 -7.95 2.52 -3.20
N PHE A 794 -6.88 3.33 -3.22
CA PHE A 794 -6.87 4.66 -2.63
C PHE A 794 -7.95 5.59 -3.20
N MET A 795 -8.19 5.56 -4.52
CA MET A 795 -9.16 6.44 -5.16
C MET A 795 -10.58 6.15 -4.67
N GLU A 796 -10.99 4.89 -4.66
CA GLU A 796 -12.28 4.48 -4.06
C GLU A 796 -12.35 4.84 -2.58
N ALA A 797 -11.31 4.54 -1.80
CA ALA A 797 -11.29 4.87 -0.38
C ALA A 797 -11.44 6.37 -0.12
N GLN A 798 -10.85 7.20 -0.99
CA GLN A 798 -10.95 8.66 -0.90
C GLN A 798 -12.35 9.16 -1.29
N VAL A 799 -12.96 8.60 -2.35
CA VAL A 799 -14.37 8.91 -2.70
C VAL A 799 -15.30 8.49 -1.57
N ALA A 800 -15.13 7.31 -1.00
CA ALA A 800 -15.94 6.83 0.14
C ALA A 800 -15.83 7.74 1.37
N ALA A 801 -14.64 8.32 1.60
CA ALA A 801 -14.41 9.22 2.74
C ALA A 801 -15.04 10.61 2.54
N GLU A 802 -14.96 11.17 1.33
CA GLU A 802 -15.40 12.55 1.04
C GLU A 802 -16.86 12.62 0.56
N LEU A 803 -17.31 11.62 -0.20
CA LEU A 803 -18.63 11.56 -0.86
C LEU A 803 -19.35 10.22 -0.59
N PRO A 804 -19.55 9.82 0.68
CA PRO A 804 -20.14 8.52 1.01
C PRO A 804 -21.56 8.33 0.46
N GLU A 805 -22.34 9.40 0.28
CA GLU A 805 -23.71 9.32 -0.26
C GLU A 805 -23.76 9.26 -1.79
N ALA A 806 -22.63 9.50 -2.47
CA ALA A 806 -22.50 9.46 -3.92
C ALA A 806 -21.31 8.56 -4.34
N PHE A 807 -20.95 7.61 -3.50
CA PHE A 807 -19.85 6.70 -3.74
C PHE A 807 -20.09 5.90 -5.02
N ASN A 808 -19.07 5.80 -5.89
CA ASN A 808 -19.14 5.10 -7.19
C ASN A 808 -20.45 5.39 -7.97
N SER A 809 -20.92 6.63 -7.94
CA SER A 809 -22.10 7.07 -8.68
C SER A 809 -21.82 7.28 -10.16
N THR A 810 -22.81 7.01 -11.01
CA THR A 810 -22.77 7.37 -12.44
C THR A 810 -22.76 8.90 -12.63
N ASN A 811 -22.38 9.36 -13.82
CA ASN A 811 -22.23 10.77 -14.18
C ASN A 811 -23.53 11.43 -14.70
N ASP A 812 -24.50 10.66 -15.15
CA ASP A 812 -25.78 11.11 -15.72
C ASP A 812 -26.93 11.21 -14.70
N GLU A 813 -26.79 10.60 -13.53
CA GLU A 813 -27.78 10.63 -12.45
C GLU A 813 -27.13 10.92 -11.08
N ASN A 814 -27.78 11.75 -10.24
CA ASN A 814 -27.30 12.09 -8.89
C ASN A 814 -27.81 11.16 -7.77
N ASP A 815 -28.94 10.46 -7.96
CA ASP A 815 -29.49 9.49 -6.99
C ASP A 815 -29.03 8.08 -7.36
N SER A 816 -27.71 7.93 -7.47
CA SER A 816 -27.07 6.76 -8.08
C SER A 816 -25.94 6.22 -7.20
N PHE A 817 -26.10 6.32 -5.88
CA PHE A 817 -25.17 5.70 -4.94
C PHE A 817 -24.84 4.28 -5.38
N ASP A 818 -23.55 3.98 -5.46
CA ASP A 818 -22.99 2.64 -5.66
C ASP A 818 -23.26 2.01 -7.04
N SER A 819 -23.78 2.78 -8.00
CA SER A 819 -24.21 2.28 -9.30
C SER A 819 -23.08 1.83 -10.24
N ARG A 820 -21.81 2.10 -9.91
CA ARG A 820 -20.62 1.71 -10.68
C ARG A 820 -19.74 0.68 -9.99
N SER A 821 -20.07 0.24 -8.76
CA SER A 821 -19.26 -0.72 -8.01
C SER A 821 -19.26 -2.12 -8.63
N ASP A 822 -20.32 -2.52 -9.33
CA ASP A 822 -20.35 -3.78 -10.10
C ASP A 822 -19.61 -3.69 -11.45
N ASP A 823 -19.09 -2.51 -11.81
CA ASP A 823 -18.43 -2.26 -13.08
C ASP A 823 -16.97 -1.78 -12.84
N LYS A 824 -16.61 -0.54 -13.22
CA LYS A 824 -15.24 -0.01 -13.19
C LYS A 824 -14.99 0.99 -12.03
N GLY A 825 -15.93 1.13 -11.10
CA GLY A 825 -15.78 1.93 -9.88
C GLY A 825 -15.67 3.44 -10.15
N PRO A 826 -14.58 4.12 -9.74
CA PRO A 826 -14.42 5.56 -9.89
C PRO A 826 -14.01 6.00 -11.31
N GLU A 827 -13.58 5.08 -12.18
CA GLU A 827 -13.20 5.34 -13.60
C GLU A 827 -12.23 6.50 -13.80
N PRO A 828 -10.94 6.31 -13.47
CA PRO A 828 -9.91 7.30 -13.71
C PRO A 828 -9.56 7.34 -15.20
N GLU A 829 -9.89 8.44 -15.87
CA GLU A 829 -9.86 8.59 -17.32
C GLU A 829 -8.93 9.74 -17.73
N GLY A 830 -9.41 10.99 -17.60
CA GLY A 830 -8.62 12.16 -17.94
C GLY A 830 -7.35 12.33 -17.12
N LEU A 831 -6.20 12.55 -17.77
CA LEU A 831 -4.91 12.71 -17.09
C LEU A 831 -4.05 13.85 -17.66
N ALA A 832 -3.56 14.72 -16.77
CA ALA A 832 -2.50 15.68 -17.07
C ALA A 832 -1.36 15.63 -16.05
N ILE A 833 -0.17 16.06 -16.48
CA ILE A 833 0.97 16.30 -15.59
C ILE A 833 1.37 17.77 -15.66
N GLY A 834 1.65 18.36 -14.50
CA GLY A 834 2.11 19.75 -14.39
C GLY A 834 3.22 19.94 -13.37
N GLU A 835 4.16 20.84 -13.67
CA GLU A 835 5.16 21.28 -12.71
C GLU A 835 4.70 22.55 -11.99
N ILE A 836 4.65 22.49 -10.66
CA ILE A 836 4.28 23.62 -9.79
C ILE A 836 5.36 23.77 -8.73
N ALA A 837 5.97 24.95 -8.66
CA ALA A 837 7.03 25.26 -7.69
C ALA A 837 8.19 24.23 -7.64
N GLY A 838 8.52 23.60 -8.78
CA GLY A 838 9.59 22.60 -8.90
C GLY A 838 9.18 21.18 -8.49
N ARG A 839 7.91 20.94 -8.19
CA ARG A 839 7.31 19.63 -7.91
C ARG A 839 6.43 19.20 -9.09
N GLN A 840 6.42 17.90 -9.39
CA GLN A 840 5.61 17.32 -10.47
C GLN A 840 4.31 16.77 -9.87
N TYR A 841 3.18 17.09 -10.50
CA TYR A 841 1.87 16.62 -10.06
C TYR A 841 1.12 15.94 -11.20
N ALA A 842 0.43 14.85 -10.87
CA ALA A 842 -0.61 14.27 -11.73
C ALA A 842 -1.98 14.83 -11.32
N PHE A 843 -2.78 15.15 -12.32
CA PHE A 843 -4.19 15.54 -12.19
C PHE A 843 -5.00 14.46 -12.91
N VAL A 844 -5.79 13.70 -12.16
CA VAL A 844 -6.56 12.55 -12.66
C VAL A 844 -8.05 12.85 -12.51
N GLY A 845 -8.78 12.92 -13.62
CA GLY A 845 -10.22 13.05 -13.68
C GLY A 845 -10.89 11.71 -13.38
N LEU A 846 -11.99 11.75 -12.63
CA LEU A 846 -12.85 10.60 -12.38
C LEU A 846 -14.13 10.80 -13.18
N GLU A 847 -14.31 10.06 -14.27
CA GLU A 847 -15.40 10.23 -15.24
C GLU A 847 -16.77 10.19 -14.56
N ARG A 848 -16.98 9.16 -13.73
CA ARG A 848 -18.31 8.83 -13.19
C ARG A 848 -18.71 9.71 -12.01
N VAL A 849 -18.19 9.41 -10.82
CA VAL A 849 -18.52 10.17 -9.61
C VAL A 849 -18.12 11.65 -9.73
N GLY A 850 -17.18 11.95 -10.63
CA GLY A 850 -16.75 13.30 -10.95
C GLY A 850 -15.57 13.76 -10.12
N GLY A 851 -15.03 14.91 -10.53
CA GLY A 851 -13.94 15.60 -9.86
C GLY A 851 -12.54 15.17 -10.30
N LEU A 852 -11.56 15.82 -9.69
CA LEU A 852 -10.14 15.69 -10.02
C LEU A 852 -9.34 15.35 -8.77
N MET A 853 -8.66 14.21 -8.82
CA MET A 853 -7.67 13.84 -7.82
C MET A 853 -6.29 14.33 -8.23
N MET A 854 -5.56 14.87 -7.26
CA MET A 854 -4.24 15.45 -7.45
C MET A 854 -3.22 14.64 -6.64
N PHE A 855 -2.11 14.29 -7.26
CA PHE A 855 -1.03 13.53 -6.63
C PHE A 855 0.31 14.19 -6.91
N ASP A 856 1.14 14.35 -5.88
CA ASP A 856 2.56 14.64 -6.08
C ASP A 856 3.27 13.37 -6.57
N ILE A 857 3.87 13.48 -7.75
CA ILE A 857 4.65 12.43 -8.43
C ILE A 857 6.12 12.84 -8.66
N THR A 858 6.60 13.88 -7.98
CA THR A 858 7.99 14.36 -7.98
C THR A 858 8.98 13.22 -7.73
N SER A 859 8.60 12.29 -6.84
CA SER A 859 9.24 10.99 -6.70
C SER A 859 8.27 9.90 -7.19
N PRO A 860 8.61 9.13 -8.23
CA PRO A 860 7.73 8.08 -8.75
C PRO A 860 7.60 6.91 -7.78
N PHE A 861 8.43 6.86 -6.73
CA PHE A 861 8.44 5.81 -5.71
C PHE A 861 7.80 6.24 -4.39
N GLU A 862 7.54 7.55 -4.23
CA GLU A 862 6.98 8.16 -3.01
C GLU A 862 5.88 9.12 -3.43
N VAL A 863 4.82 8.55 -4.01
CA VAL A 863 3.65 9.31 -4.45
C VAL A 863 2.83 9.70 -3.22
N SER A 864 2.34 10.94 -3.19
CA SER A 864 1.48 11.42 -2.11
C SER A 864 0.26 12.14 -2.64
N PHE A 865 -0.87 11.98 -1.95
CA PHE A 865 -2.12 12.65 -2.30
C PHE A 865 -2.03 14.14 -1.98
N ALA A 866 -2.35 14.98 -2.97
CA ALA A 866 -2.28 16.43 -2.90
C ALA A 866 -3.66 17.10 -2.78
N GLY A 867 -4.75 16.39 -3.08
CA GLY A 867 -6.12 16.84 -2.85
C GLY A 867 -7.13 16.22 -3.82
N TYR A 868 -8.42 16.38 -3.53
CA TYR A 868 -9.53 16.04 -4.42
C TYR A 868 -10.46 17.25 -4.52
N HIS A 869 -10.87 17.58 -5.75
CA HIS A 869 -11.75 18.72 -6.03
C HIS A 869 -12.91 18.26 -6.90
N ASN A 870 -14.15 18.45 -6.45
CA ASN A 870 -15.35 18.08 -7.20
C ASN A 870 -16.38 19.22 -7.10
N ASP A 871 -16.73 19.81 -8.25
CA ASP A 871 -17.71 20.90 -8.36
C ASP A 871 -19.14 20.38 -8.66
N ARG A 872 -19.34 19.07 -8.75
CA ARG A 872 -20.65 18.44 -8.93
C ARG A 872 -21.57 18.76 -7.74
N ASN A 873 -22.74 19.28 -8.06
CA ASN A 873 -23.83 19.48 -7.12
C ASN A 873 -24.74 18.25 -7.11
N PHE A 874 -24.52 17.34 -6.16
CA PHE A 874 -25.31 16.12 -5.98
C PHE A 874 -26.79 16.35 -5.58
N ASN A 875 -27.17 17.58 -5.20
CA ASN A 875 -28.58 17.94 -4.99
C ASN A 875 -29.24 18.54 -6.24
N GLY A 876 -28.47 18.71 -7.32
CA GLY A 876 -28.96 19.17 -8.61
C GLY A 876 -29.60 18.07 -9.43
N ASP A 877 -30.14 18.46 -10.57
CA ASP A 877 -30.72 17.60 -11.59
C ASP A 877 -29.82 17.70 -12.85
N PRO A 878 -29.13 16.59 -13.23
CA PRO A 878 -28.28 16.53 -14.42
C PRO A 878 -29.02 16.97 -15.69
N GLU A 879 -30.18 16.37 -16.01
CA GLU A 879 -30.95 16.66 -17.22
C GLU A 879 -31.42 18.13 -17.30
N ARG A 880 -31.51 18.82 -16.16
CA ARG A 880 -31.89 20.25 -16.08
C ARG A 880 -30.70 21.19 -15.98
N ASP A 881 -29.48 20.70 -16.14
CA ASP A 881 -28.24 21.49 -16.07
C ASP A 881 -28.09 22.24 -14.73
N THR A 882 -28.47 21.57 -13.63
CA THR A 882 -28.36 22.13 -12.26
C THR A 882 -27.42 21.33 -11.34
N ALA A 883 -26.91 20.20 -11.85
CA ALA A 883 -25.94 19.35 -11.17
C ALA A 883 -24.48 19.82 -11.33
N GLY A 884 -24.22 20.89 -12.08
CA GLY A 884 -22.88 21.45 -12.24
C GLY A 884 -22.09 20.78 -13.36
N ASP A 885 -20.90 20.27 -13.02
CA ASP A 885 -19.92 19.74 -13.98
C ASP A 885 -19.88 18.19 -13.85
N LEU A 886 -20.08 17.47 -14.96
CA LEU A 886 -20.32 16.02 -15.01
C LEU A 886 -19.52 15.35 -16.14
N GLY A 887 -18.85 14.24 -15.87
CA GLY A 887 -18.02 13.51 -16.85
C GLY A 887 -16.67 14.17 -17.17
N PRO A 888 -15.75 14.41 -16.19
CA PRO A 888 -14.45 14.99 -16.49
C PRO A 888 -13.65 14.12 -17.47
N GLU A 889 -13.47 14.63 -18.69
CA GLU A 889 -12.95 13.90 -19.85
C GLU A 889 -11.52 14.38 -20.17
N GLY A 890 -11.41 15.56 -20.80
CA GLY A 890 -10.13 16.18 -21.09
C GLY A 890 -9.58 16.97 -19.91
N VAL A 891 -8.33 16.66 -19.52
CA VAL A 891 -7.58 17.45 -18.52
C VAL A 891 -6.37 18.09 -19.19
N LEU A 892 -6.28 19.43 -19.14
CA LEU A 892 -5.19 20.19 -19.73
C LEU A 892 -4.52 21.11 -18.70
N PHE A 893 -3.24 20.89 -18.46
CA PHE A 893 -2.41 21.78 -17.64
C PHE A 893 -1.76 22.88 -18.50
N ILE A 894 -1.96 24.15 -18.12
CA ILE A 894 -1.31 25.30 -18.74
C ILE A 894 -0.30 25.88 -17.73
N PRO A 895 1.01 25.82 -18.02
CA PRO A 895 2.01 26.26 -17.07
C PRO A 895 2.02 27.80 -16.94
N ALA A 896 2.51 28.29 -15.80
CA ALA A 896 2.46 29.72 -15.45
C ALA A 896 3.10 30.64 -16.51
N GLN A 897 4.15 30.20 -17.21
CA GLN A 897 4.80 31.01 -18.25
C GLN A 897 3.93 31.24 -19.49
N ASP A 898 3.02 30.31 -19.78
CA ASP A 898 2.14 30.31 -20.95
C ASP A 898 0.73 30.80 -20.60
N SER A 899 0.39 30.79 -19.31
CA SER A 899 -0.88 31.28 -18.79
C SER A 899 -1.05 32.80 -18.89
N PRO A 900 -2.26 33.29 -19.26
CA PRO A 900 -2.62 34.71 -19.23
C PRO A 900 -2.48 35.36 -17.85
N THR A 901 -2.67 34.61 -16.77
CA THR A 901 -2.62 35.12 -15.38
C THR A 901 -1.23 35.05 -14.77
N ARG A 902 -0.26 34.44 -15.46
CA ARG A 902 1.06 34.09 -14.92
C ARG A 902 1.00 33.14 -13.71
N GLN A 903 -0.12 32.44 -13.56
CA GLN A 903 -0.31 31.36 -12.60
C GLN A 903 -0.62 30.06 -13.35
N PRO A 904 -0.27 28.89 -12.81
CA PRO A 904 -0.65 27.61 -13.42
C PRO A 904 -2.18 27.52 -13.51
N LEU A 905 -2.68 27.08 -14.67
CA LEU A 905 -4.10 26.82 -14.88
C LEU A 905 -4.31 25.34 -15.17
N LEU A 906 -5.49 24.85 -14.79
CA LEU A 906 -6.01 23.55 -15.20
C LEU A 906 -7.32 23.80 -15.94
N VAL A 907 -7.44 23.26 -17.14
CA VAL A 907 -8.66 23.31 -17.96
C VAL A 907 -9.24 21.91 -17.96
N VAL A 908 -10.50 21.78 -17.57
CA VAL A 908 -11.20 20.49 -17.52
C VAL A 908 -12.48 20.57 -18.30
N THR A 909 -12.58 19.72 -19.32
CA THR A 909 -13.76 19.51 -20.16
C THR A 909 -14.59 18.39 -19.56
N HIS A 910 -15.90 18.53 -19.66
CA HIS A 910 -16.86 17.65 -19.04
C HIS A 910 -17.87 17.20 -20.09
N GLU A 911 -17.80 15.93 -20.46
CA GLU A 911 -18.44 15.42 -21.68
C GLU A 911 -19.95 15.30 -21.53
N ILE A 912 -20.49 14.88 -20.39
CA ILE A 912 -21.94 14.86 -20.13
C ILE A 912 -22.54 16.27 -20.00
N SER A 913 -21.92 17.12 -19.17
CA SER A 913 -22.46 18.47 -18.91
C SER A 913 -22.18 19.50 -20.00
N GLY A 914 -21.34 19.16 -20.99
CA GLY A 914 -20.89 20.09 -22.04
C GLY A 914 -20.15 21.32 -21.50
N SER A 915 -19.58 21.22 -20.29
CA SER A 915 -18.93 22.34 -19.61
C SER A 915 -17.42 22.28 -19.76
N THR A 916 -16.76 23.44 -19.79
CA THR A 916 -15.31 23.58 -19.76
C THR A 916 -14.94 24.57 -18.67
N VAL A 917 -14.29 24.08 -17.63
CA VAL A 917 -13.99 24.85 -16.43
C VAL A 917 -12.51 25.17 -16.37
N ILE A 918 -12.20 26.43 -16.02
CA ILE A 918 -10.83 26.93 -15.89
C ILE A 918 -10.53 27.15 -14.42
N TYR A 919 -9.58 26.39 -13.90
CA TYR A 919 -9.08 26.51 -12.53
C TYR A 919 -7.72 27.20 -12.50
N GLN A 920 -7.49 28.00 -11.47
CA GLN A 920 -6.14 28.33 -11.03
C GLN A 920 -5.68 27.29 -10.02
N VAL A 921 -4.47 26.76 -10.20
CA VAL A 921 -3.86 25.85 -9.23
C VAL A 921 -3.01 26.64 -8.24
N SER A 922 -3.28 26.47 -6.94
CA SER A 922 -2.53 27.14 -5.87
C SER A 922 -1.97 26.10 -4.89
N SER A 923 -0.69 26.24 -4.53
CA SER A 923 -0.04 25.41 -3.50
C SER A 923 -0.08 26.10 -2.13
N SER A 924 -0.41 25.37 -1.08
CA SER A 924 -0.22 25.85 0.30
C SER A 924 1.29 26.02 0.57
N PRO A 925 1.73 27.12 1.23
CA PRO A 925 3.12 27.21 1.66
C PRO A 925 3.40 26.08 2.65
N ALA A 926 4.44 25.28 2.38
CA ALA A 926 4.87 24.22 3.29
C ALA A 926 5.05 24.82 4.70
N LEU A 927 4.40 24.23 5.70
CA LEU A 927 4.68 24.55 7.10
C LEU A 927 6.18 24.24 7.33
N PRO A 928 6.95 25.20 7.89
CA PRO A 928 8.41 25.11 7.98
C PRO A 928 8.91 24.00 8.90
#